data_AF-A0A9J7DTU5-F1
#
_entry.id   AF-A0A9J7DTU5-F1
#
_cell.length_a   1.000
_cell.length_b   1.000
_cell.length_c   1.000
_cell.angle_alpha   90.00
_cell.angle_beta   90.00
_cell.angle_gamma   90.00
#
_symmetry.space_group_name_H-M   'P 1'
#
loop_
_entity.id
_entity.type
_entity.pdbx_description
1 polymer ?
#
loop_
_entity_poly.entity_id
_entity_poly.type
_entity_poly.pdbx_seq_one_letter_code
_entity_poly.pdbx_strand_id
1 'polypeptide(L)'
;METNDLTMSKLTILVFCLLGIISACVGQTPVTDPRPCSEILATLQPLQNFNVNDFIGTWYDIGRYYQTPQAGQCNRAEYWKPDANGQFTVVNRQVVNGEWDIISGTATPTPNVNGQFTVTFSNPQRQSTLRVLTYTQQYAVLFSCSQLETGSGSQLGSWKMSRTPSLETQYVQQMDQFIATQAILNPELYLPTSQECTVQKPIEIAGSCDTISITGVLNFNLLDYLGEWQEVARYPQTAQTGQCNRARYTAGVLPDGAISVENRQVTDGKLRTISGQAVVSNDGTGKLQVTINDNTVDYYVLATDYKNYALVYSCYNVGNGNRRVGSWKLSRSGVLSAADNNAINEKVQLSGTLDIFEGYYQSTSQSTDDCYNYPDFDETWEYVELPGACDDRIKGMQQFELNRYLGDWIELARFPQPTQTGQCNRATYASLPSGAVSVTNRQVVNERFATISGQAVLASTDGTGKLQVTFNVNGENRQSDYYVLATNYDSYALVYTCDTLQNGNRRVGSWVLSKTGTLSLGDQSEIDAVVSRTQGLHKEYYQPTRQEPDDCFYYPEFDPTWDFVELPGSCDTRIRGVANFDAEKYTGEWIEVSRYPQPTQSGQCNRAKYELLPSGAVSVLNSQVVNEGQLTISGQAVLASNDGTGKLQVTFNNVNGASDYYVLAVDYEDYALVYSCSNVENGKRRVGSWVLSRTGTLSAAANNAIDQVISQTQGLLKEYYLPTSQSFASCFYYPKFDEPQQYIELPGPCDTSIRGIPNFNPSAYEGPWIEVARYPQPTQAGQCNRASYTPIAGGAVSLINSQIVNGELATIQGVAVVARDDGTGQLEVSFSVNNEIRRSNYYVLATDYLSYALVYSCANVDNGNKRRVGSWKLSRSGTLATQDIAAIDAVVGATQGLSEDYYQTTDQSAETCFYYPNIAINDDIILPGQCDQTISGIPNFDVNEFQGNWYQIKRYDPVTTTCVGGRLTPESDSINIISYEVVNEELSITEGTGRINSTDNSGQITLTLPVAGSEESADTIVYILATDYTSYALVYSCTNVNAFQRQIRAWQLSRERTMSPAGETAIAGVIQQRQELHEPYFRTVEHNDNCLEPSSAFLFKSSIAVLLICAILQLLL
;
A
#
# COMPACT_ATOMS: atom_id res chain seq x y z
N MET A 1 9.30 39.46 52.48
CA MET A 1 8.93 39.33 53.91
C MET A 1 7.64 38.56 53.90
N GLU A 2 7.53 37.31 54.33
CA GLU A 2 8.27 36.54 55.33
C GLU A 2 8.49 35.10 54.84
N THR A 3 9.36 34.41 55.58
CA THR A 3 10.02 33.13 55.36
C THR A 3 9.33 31.98 56.08
N ASN A 4 9.58 30.74 55.62
CA ASN A 4 9.61 29.45 56.36
C ASN A 4 8.26 28.84 56.78
N ASP A 5 8.02 27.53 56.79
CA ASP A 5 8.69 26.30 56.35
C ASP A 5 7.64 25.18 56.56
N LEU A 6 7.44 24.27 55.62
CA LEU A 6 6.43 23.19 55.67
C LEU A 6 7.13 21.83 55.82
N THR A 7 7.96 21.73 56.86
CA THR A 7 8.68 20.51 57.28
C THR A 7 8.14 19.91 58.60
N MET A 8 6.89 20.19 58.97
CA MET A 8 6.27 19.81 60.26
C MET A 8 5.13 18.77 60.17
N SER A 9 5.20 17.84 59.21
CA SER A 9 4.25 16.70 59.15
C SER A 9 4.92 15.34 58.93
N LYS A 10 6.13 15.31 58.34
CA LYS A 10 6.90 14.08 58.15
C LYS A 10 7.80 13.70 59.35
N LEU A 11 7.98 14.59 60.32
CA LEU A 11 8.72 14.29 61.56
C LEU A 11 7.83 13.60 62.62
N THR A 12 6.51 13.70 62.52
CA THR A 12 5.59 13.11 63.52
C THR A 12 5.37 11.61 63.28
N ILE A 13 5.41 11.14 62.04
CA ILE A 13 5.18 9.72 61.71
C ILE A 13 6.45 8.87 61.96
N LEU A 14 7.65 9.44 61.85
CA LEU A 14 8.89 8.73 62.22
C LEU A 14 9.05 8.59 63.75
N VAL A 15 8.46 9.50 64.53
CA VAL A 15 8.46 9.44 66.01
C VAL A 15 7.47 8.40 66.54
N PHE A 16 6.35 8.16 65.85
CA PHE A 16 5.40 7.11 66.25
C PHE A 16 5.89 5.68 65.94
N CYS A 17 6.64 5.47 64.85
CA CYS A 17 7.22 4.14 64.57
C CYS A 17 8.43 3.79 65.45
N LEU A 18 9.17 4.79 65.97
CA LEU A 18 10.25 4.56 66.94
C LEU A 18 9.77 4.42 68.40
N LEU A 19 8.57 4.91 68.74
CA LEU A 19 7.94 4.66 70.05
C LEU A 19 7.23 3.30 70.12
N GLY A 20 6.76 2.76 68.99
CA GLY A 20 6.14 1.43 68.90
C GLY A 20 7.09 0.26 69.17
N ILE A 21 8.41 0.44 68.98
CA ILE A 21 9.43 -0.61 69.20
C ILE A 21 10.06 -0.52 70.60
N ILE A 22 9.84 0.57 71.35
CA ILE A 22 10.35 0.70 72.73
C ILE A 22 9.34 0.21 73.79
N SER A 23 8.04 0.09 73.47
CA SER A 23 7.04 -0.41 74.43
C SER A 23 7.01 -1.95 74.57
N ALA A 24 7.58 -2.70 73.62
CA ALA A 24 7.67 -4.16 73.69
C ALA A 24 8.81 -4.67 74.61
N CYS A 25 9.61 -3.78 75.22
CA CYS A 25 10.72 -4.13 76.11
C CYS A 25 10.59 -3.59 77.54
N VAL A 26 9.46 -2.98 77.92
CA VAL A 26 9.18 -2.59 79.32
C VAL A 26 8.02 -3.44 79.82
N GLY A 27 8.32 -4.55 80.50
CA GLY A 27 7.30 -5.35 81.17
C GLY A 27 6.51 -4.47 82.13
N GLN A 28 5.23 -4.21 81.82
CA GLN A 28 4.33 -3.54 82.76
C GLN A 28 4.20 -4.44 84.00
N THR A 29 4.40 -3.87 85.18
CA THR A 29 4.33 -4.60 86.46
C THR A 29 3.01 -4.26 87.16
N PRO A 30 2.39 -5.23 87.88
CA PRO A 30 1.20 -4.95 88.68
C PRO A 30 1.44 -3.79 89.65
N VAL A 31 0.43 -2.95 89.87
CA VAL A 31 0.53 -1.83 90.81
C VAL A 31 0.64 -2.37 92.23
N THR A 32 1.73 -2.07 92.94
CA THR A 32 1.95 -2.49 94.33
C THR A 32 2.08 -1.30 95.27
N ASP A 33 1.62 -1.46 96.51
CA ASP A 33 1.81 -0.50 97.60
C ASP A 33 2.53 -1.20 98.78
N PRO A 34 3.53 -0.57 99.42
CA PRO A 34 4.28 -1.20 100.51
C PRO A 34 3.43 -1.43 101.78
N ARG A 35 2.28 -0.76 101.94
CA ARG A 35 1.38 -0.95 103.08
C ARG A 35 0.56 -2.25 102.95
N PRO A 36 0.19 -2.91 104.06
CA PRO A 36 -0.70 -4.07 104.03
C PRO A 36 -2.14 -3.65 103.69
N CYS A 37 -2.94 -4.56 103.11
CA CYS A 37 -4.31 -4.23 102.68
C CYS A 37 -5.18 -3.68 103.81
N SER A 38 -4.98 -4.11 105.06
CA SER A 38 -5.71 -3.59 106.22
C SER A 38 -5.54 -2.08 106.43
N GLU A 39 -4.34 -1.54 106.15
CA GLU A 39 -4.05 -0.11 106.29
C GLU A 39 -4.62 0.70 105.11
N ILE A 40 -4.45 0.17 103.90
CA ILE A 40 -4.98 0.79 102.68
C ILE A 40 -6.51 0.86 102.74
N LEU A 41 -7.16 -0.25 103.13
CA LEU A 41 -8.59 -0.34 103.29
C LEU A 41 -9.11 0.45 104.52
N ALA A 42 -8.28 0.82 105.49
CA ALA A 42 -8.71 1.74 106.55
C ALA A 42 -8.92 3.17 106.00
N THR A 43 -8.17 3.56 104.96
CA THR A 43 -8.20 4.92 104.40
C THR A 43 -9.16 5.10 103.21
N LEU A 44 -9.55 4.02 102.52
CA LEU A 44 -10.40 4.07 101.33
C LEU A 44 -11.78 3.45 101.56
N GLN A 45 -12.74 4.20 102.09
CA GLN A 45 -14.06 3.65 102.47
C GLN A 45 -14.87 3.10 101.28
N PRO A 46 -15.60 1.97 101.42
CA PRO A 46 -16.51 1.48 100.39
C PRO A 46 -17.77 2.37 100.30
N LEU A 47 -18.52 2.22 99.20
CA LEU A 47 -19.78 2.93 99.00
C LEU A 47 -20.80 2.59 100.09
N GLN A 48 -21.24 3.62 100.82
CA GLN A 48 -22.33 3.50 101.80
C GLN A 48 -23.66 3.23 101.09
N ASN A 49 -24.50 2.35 101.66
CA ASN A 49 -25.80 1.96 101.11
C ASN A 49 -25.76 1.26 99.72
N PHE A 50 -24.68 0.54 99.40
CA PHE A 50 -24.63 -0.25 98.18
C PHE A 50 -25.80 -1.25 98.09
N ASN A 51 -26.50 -1.25 96.94
CA ASN A 51 -27.57 -2.20 96.63
C ASN A 51 -27.10 -3.15 95.52
N VAL A 52 -26.90 -4.42 95.88
CA VAL A 52 -26.44 -5.45 94.94
C VAL A 52 -27.40 -5.64 93.76
N ASN A 53 -28.70 -5.48 93.95
CA ASN A 53 -29.69 -5.69 92.89
C ASN A 53 -29.61 -4.63 91.78
N ASP A 54 -29.12 -3.43 92.10
CA ASP A 54 -28.92 -2.35 91.12
C ASP A 54 -27.56 -2.47 90.42
N PHE A 55 -26.64 -3.24 91.01
CA PHE A 55 -25.27 -3.41 90.52
C PHE A 55 -25.08 -4.66 89.63
N ILE A 56 -25.88 -5.71 89.82
CA ILE A 56 -25.80 -6.93 88.99
C ILE A 56 -25.98 -6.62 87.48
N GLY A 57 -25.53 -7.55 86.64
CA GLY A 57 -25.48 -7.43 85.18
C GLY A 57 -24.06 -7.26 84.65
N THR A 58 -23.96 -6.90 83.37
CA THR A 58 -22.69 -6.75 82.65
C THR A 58 -22.08 -5.37 82.85
N TRP A 59 -20.76 -5.34 83.03
CA TRP A 59 -19.94 -4.15 83.11
C TRP A 59 -18.71 -4.27 82.20
N TYR A 60 -18.53 -3.32 81.30
CA TYR A 60 -17.39 -3.20 80.40
C TYR A 60 -16.25 -2.46 81.09
N ASP A 61 -15.08 -3.08 81.13
CA ASP A 61 -13.87 -2.47 81.69
C ASP A 61 -13.31 -1.49 80.67
N ILE A 62 -13.44 -0.19 80.90
CA ILE A 62 -12.98 0.88 79.99
C ILE A 62 -11.66 1.52 80.42
N GLY A 63 -11.12 1.07 81.55
CA GLY A 63 -9.76 1.40 81.96
C GLY A 63 -9.44 0.86 83.34
N ARG A 64 -8.21 0.42 83.56
CA ARG A 64 -7.83 -0.25 84.82
C ARG A 64 -6.36 -0.09 85.15
N TYR A 65 -6.00 -0.41 86.39
CA TYR A 65 -4.61 -0.70 86.72
C TYR A 65 -4.15 -1.98 86.02
N TYR A 66 -2.88 -2.04 85.62
CA TYR A 66 -2.32 -3.21 84.97
C TYR A 66 -2.48 -4.48 85.82
N GLN A 67 -3.01 -5.56 85.23
CA GLN A 67 -3.15 -6.88 85.84
C GLN A 67 -2.61 -7.96 84.88
N THR A 68 -1.72 -8.82 85.36
CA THR A 68 -0.99 -9.83 84.58
C THR A 68 -1.85 -10.87 83.83
N PRO A 69 -3.05 -11.28 84.29
CA PRO A 69 -3.90 -12.21 83.54
C PRO A 69 -4.99 -11.53 82.72
N GLN A 70 -5.05 -10.18 82.67
CA GLN A 70 -6.06 -9.49 81.87
C GLN A 70 -5.45 -9.12 80.51
N ALA A 71 -5.04 -7.93 80.10
CA ALA A 71 -4.40 -7.68 78.78
C ALA A 71 -5.13 -8.13 77.46
N GLY A 72 -6.20 -8.92 77.51
CA GLY A 72 -7.02 -9.24 76.32
C GLY A 72 -7.83 -8.05 75.81
N GLN A 73 -8.54 -8.22 74.69
CA GLN A 73 -9.53 -7.27 74.18
C GLN A 73 -10.91 -7.53 74.82
N CYS A 74 -11.81 -6.55 74.81
CA CYS A 74 -13.21 -6.71 75.25
C CYS A 74 -13.40 -7.25 76.67
N ASN A 75 -12.55 -6.74 77.57
CA ASN A 75 -12.60 -7.04 78.98
C ASN A 75 -13.95 -6.63 79.57
N ARG A 76 -14.63 -7.57 80.23
CA ARG A 76 -15.86 -7.28 80.99
C ARG A 76 -16.02 -8.20 82.17
N ALA A 77 -16.82 -7.77 83.13
CA ALA A 77 -17.26 -8.53 84.28
C ALA A 77 -18.79 -8.64 84.30
N GLU A 78 -19.30 -9.86 84.46
CA GLU A 78 -20.72 -10.16 84.62
C GLU A 78 -20.97 -10.55 86.09
N TYR A 79 -21.80 -9.79 86.77
CA TYR A 79 -22.21 -10.07 88.16
C TYR A 79 -23.62 -10.65 88.16
N TRP A 80 -23.74 -11.90 88.57
CA TRP A 80 -25.01 -12.64 88.54
C TRP A 80 -25.84 -12.40 89.80
N LYS A 81 -27.10 -12.82 89.76
CA LYS A 81 -28.02 -12.68 90.90
C LYS A 81 -27.46 -13.39 92.15
N PRO A 82 -27.48 -12.76 93.33
CA PRO A 82 -27.03 -13.39 94.56
C PRO A 82 -27.93 -14.56 94.98
N ASP A 83 -27.31 -15.54 95.63
CA ASP A 83 -27.97 -16.67 96.27
C ASP A 83 -28.61 -16.28 97.62
N ALA A 84 -29.21 -17.24 98.31
CA ALA A 84 -29.89 -17.02 99.59
C ALA A 84 -28.95 -16.50 100.71
N ASN A 85 -27.63 -16.64 100.55
CA ASN A 85 -26.60 -16.17 101.49
C ASN A 85 -25.98 -14.83 101.06
N GLY A 86 -26.47 -14.23 99.97
CA GLY A 86 -25.93 -13.00 99.41
C GLY A 86 -24.66 -13.18 98.58
N GLN A 87 -24.22 -14.42 98.33
CA GLN A 87 -23.07 -14.73 97.49
C GLN A 87 -23.50 -14.71 96.01
N PHE A 88 -22.71 -14.09 95.12
CA PHE A 88 -23.02 -14.05 93.69
C PHE A 88 -21.85 -14.52 92.84
N THR A 89 -22.19 -15.06 91.66
CA THR A 89 -21.20 -15.47 90.65
C THR A 89 -20.67 -14.24 89.92
N VAL A 90 -19.35 -14.20 89.71
CA VAL A 90 -18.67 -13.20 88.88
C VAL A 90 -18.03 -13.92 87.72
N VAL A 91 -18.30 -13.48 86.50
CA VAL A 91 -17.67 -14.02 85.29
C VAL A 91 -16.90 -12.92 84.58
N ASN A 92 -15.58 -13.05 84.55
CA ASN A 92 -14.72 -12.19 83.78
C ASN A 92 -14.50 -12.79 82.40
N ARG A 93 -14.61 -11.96 81.36
CA ARG A 93 -14.38 -12.36 79.98
C ARG A 93 -13.41 -11.40 79.31
N GLN A 94 -12.58 -11.96 78.45
CA GLN A 94 -11.68 -11.22 77.58
C GLN A 94 -11.40 -12.02 76.31
N VAL A 95 -10.86 -11.36 75.30
CA VAL A 95 -10.40 -12.01 74.07
C VAL A 95 -8.87 -12.02 74.06
N VAL A 96 -8.29 -13.22 74.08
CA VAL A 96 -6.83 -13.43 74.02
C VAL A 96 -6.54 -14.26 72.77
N ASN A 97 -5.64 -13.78 71.92
CA ASN A 97 -5.27 -14.45 70.67
C ASN A 97 -6.46 -14.82 69.76
N GLY A 98 -7.51 -14.00 69.74
CA GLY A 98 -8.69 -14.24 68.92
C GLY A 98 -9.70 -15.23 69.51
N GLU A 99 -9.52 -15.69 70.75
CA GLU A 99 -10.42 -16.59 71.46
C GLU A 99 -10.96 -15.97 72.74
N TRP A 100 -12.18 -16.33 73.12
CA TRP A 100 -12.73 -15.96 74.42
C TRP A 100 -12.04 -16.73 75.54
N ASP A 101 -11.34 -16.00 76.40
CA ASP A 101 -10.87 -16.48 77.69
C ASP A 101 -11.88 -16.06 78.77
N ILE A 102 -12.39 -17.04 79.51
CA ILE A 102 -13.49 -16.88 80.46
C ILE A 102 -13.05 -17.43 81.81
N ILE A 103 -13.10 -16.59 82.84
CA ILE A 103 -12.79 -16.98 84.21
C ILE A 103 -13.99 -16.69 85.10
N SER A 104 -14.52 -17.72 85.73
CA SER A 104 -15.62 -17.61 86.69
C SER A 104 -15.11 -17.68 88.13
N GLY A 105 -15.79 -16.98 89.02
CA GLY A 105 -15.51 -16.94 90.44
C GLY A 105 -16.76 -16.57 91.25
N THR A 106 -16.58 -16.44 92.56
CA THR A 106 -17.64 -16.10 93.51
C THR A 106 -17.26 -14.86 94.31
N ALA A 107 -18.18 -13.90 94.42
CA ALA A 107 -18.07 -12.74 95.31
C ALA A 107 -18.90 -12.98 96.57
N THR A 108 -18.24 -13.01 97.72
CA THR A 108 -18.87 -13.22 99.03
C THR A 108 -18.89 -11.90 99.81
N PRO A 109 -20.05 -11.40 100.27
CA PRO A 109 -20.12 -10.14 101.03
C PRO A 109 -19.28 -10.19 102.31
N THR A 110 -18.59 -9.09 102.63
CA THR A 110 -17.90 -8.99 103.94
C THR A 110 -18.92 -8.67 105.05
N PRO A 111 -18.93 -9.40 106.18
CA PRO A 111 -19.83 -9.11 107.29
C PRO A 111 -19.70 -7.66 107.78
N ASN A 112 -20.84 -6.97 107.92
CA ASN A 112 -20.96 -5.60 108.45
C ASN A 112 -20.23 -4.50 107.65
N VAL A 113 -19.80 -4.75 106.41
CA VAL A 113 -19.15 -3.76 105.55
C VAL A 113 -19.87 -3.72 104.19
N ASN A 114 -20.81 -2.79 104.03
CA ASN A 114 -21.59 -2.66 102.81
C ASN A 114 -20.69 -2.22 101.62
N GLY A 115 -20.93 -2.75 100.42
CA GLY A 115 -20.15 -2.49 99.21
C GLY A 115 -18.77 -3.16 99.15
N GLN A 116 -18.46 -4.10 100.06
CA GLN A 116 -17.21 -4.86 100.07
C GLN A 116 -17.46 -6.37 99.92
N PHE A 117 -16.68 -6.99 99.04
CA PHE A 117 -16.74 -8.42 98.73
C PHE A 117 -15.37 -9.05 98.79
N THR A 118 -15.33 -10.31 99.17
CA THR A 118 -14.18 -11.17 98.94
C THR A 118 -14.43 -11.96 97.66
N VAL A 119 -13.68 -11.65 96.61
CA VAL A 119 -13.78 -12.30 95.30
C VAL A 119 -12.78 -13.44 95.23
N THR A 120 -13.26 -14.64 94.90
CA THR A 120 -12.44 -15.84 94.75
C THR A 120 -12.61 -16.41 93.35
N PHE A 121 -11.52 -16.47 92.58
CA PHE A 121 -11.49 -17.15 91.27
C PHE A 121 -10.87 -18.54 91.44
N SER A 122 -11.39 -19.55 90.75
CA SER A 122 -11.08 -20.95 91.04
C SER A 122 -9.80 -21.47 90.40
N ASN A 123 -9.23 -20.78 89.40
CA ASN A 123 -8.11 -21.28 88.62
C ASN A 123 -7.32 -20.15 87.92
N PRO A 124 -6.14 -19.72 88.43
CA PRO A 124 -5.55 -20.10 89.72
C PRO A 124 -6.38 -19.56 90.89
N GLN A 125 -6.35 -20.24 92.04
CA GLN A 125 -7.02 -19.74 93.25
C GLN A 125 -6.42 -18.40 93.70
N ARG A 126 -7.17 -17.32 93.48
CA ARG A 126 -6.81 -15.97 93.92
C ARG A 126 -7.98 -15.37 94.66
N GLN A 127 -7.70 -14.87 95.86
CA GLN A 127 -8.66 -14.20 96.71
C GLN A 127 -8.25 -12.73 96.85
N SER A 128 -9.18 -11.82 96.58
CA SER A 128 -8.95 -10.39 96.76
C SER A 128 -10.16 -9.73 97.43
N THR A 129 -9.90 -8.69 98.20
CA THR A 129 -10.96 -7.85 98.75
C THR A 129 -11.29 -6.78 97.73
N LEU A 130 -12.50 -6.80 97.18
CA LEU A 130 -13.04 -5.84 96.23
C LEU A 130 -13.99 -4.86 96.95
N ARG A 131 -13.86 -3.56 96.70
CA ARG A 131 -14.77 -2.50 97.13
C ARG A 131 -15.38 -1.82 95.90
N VAL A 132 -16.68 -1.63 95.92
CA VAL A 132 -17.37 -0.69 95.03
C VAL A 132 -17.23 0.69 95.65
N LEU A 133 -16.56 1.61 94.98
CA LEU A 133 -16.31 2.96 95.51
C LEU A 133 -17.43 3.93 95.11
N THR A 134 -17.97 3.78 93.90
CA THR A 134 -19.14 4.50 93.40
C THR A 134 -19.78 3.72 92.25
N TYR A 135 -21.10 3.89 92.04
CA TYR A 135 -21.78 3.43 90.81
C TYR A 135 -23.01 4.28 90.49
N THR A 136 -23.37 4.32 89.20
CA THR A 136 -24.62 4.85 88.67
C THR A 136 -25.27 3.82 87.73
N GLN A 137 -26.34 4.19 87.02
CA GLN A 137 -26.89 3.38 85.92
C GLN A 137 -25.98 3.36 84.67
N GLN A 138 -24.85 4.08 84.68
CA GLN A 138 -23.97 4.25 83.52
C GLN A 138 -22.53 3.80 83.78
N TYR A 139 -21.95 4.11 84.95
CA TYR A 139 -20.55 3.76 85.26
C TYR A 139 -20.37 3.29 86.71
N ALA A 140 -19.23 2.66 87.01
CA ALA A 140 -18.80 2.33 88.36
C ALA A 140 -17.28 2.40 88.50
N VAL A 141 -16.79 2.65 89.72
CA VAL A 141 -15.36 2.55 90.06
C VAL A 141 -15.17 1.47 91.11
N LEU A 142 -14.35 0.49 90.78
CA LEU A 142 -14.06 -0.67 91.64
C LEU A 142 -12.61 -0.63 92.08
N PHE A 143 -12.33 -1.02 93.31
CA PHE A 143 -10.98 -1.15 93.85
C PHE A 143 -10.79 -2.52 94.48
N SER A 144 -9.64 -3.16 94.27
CA SER A 144 -9.26 -4.38 94.95
C SER A 144 -7.90 -4.29 95.60
N CYS A 145 -7.73 -5.04 96.69
CA CYS A 145 -6.45 -5.22 97.35
C CYS A 145 -6.24 -6.71 97.68
N SER A 146 -5.06 -7.22 97.35
CA SER A 146 -4.59 -8.56 97.73
C SER A 146 -3.18 -8.47 98.31
N GLN A 147 -2.92 -9.18 99.42
CA GLN A 147 -1.60 -9.24 100.02
C GLN A 147 -0.61 -9.92 99.05
N LEU A 148 0.63 -9.41 98.95
CA LEU A 148 1.68 -10.06 98.15
C LEU A 148 2.16 -11.36 98.81
N GLU A 149 2.50 -12.37 98.00
CA GLU A 149 3.00 -13.67 98.47
C GLU A 149 4.31 -13.56 99.27
N THR A 150 5.09 -12.49 99.06
CA THR A 150 6.34 -12.19 99.80
C THR A 150 6.09 -11.67 101.22
N GLY A 151 4.83 -11.41 101.61
CA GLY A 151 4.43 -10.97 102.95
C GLY A 151 4.62 -9.47 103.23
N SER A 152 5.44 -8.75 102.47
CA SER A 152 5.65 -7.30 102.61
C SER A 152 5.02 -6.54 101.44
N GLY A 153 3.88 -5.89 101.71
CA GLY A 153 3.14 -5.06 100.75
C GLY A 153 1.88 -5.71 100.15
N SER A 154 1.17 -4.94 99.34
CA SER A 154 -0.11 -5.29 98.71
C SER A 154 -0.09 -5.05 97.21
N GLN A 155 -0.74 -5.91 96.45
CA GLN A 155 -1.09 -5.67 95.05
C GLN A 155 -2.44 -4.96 94.99
N LEU A 156 -2.49 -3.86 94.23
CA LEU A 156 -3.68 -3.04 94.03
C LEU A 156 -4.28 -3.29 92.65
N GLY A 157 -5.60 -3.33 92.60
CA GLY A 157 -6.36 -3.27 91.36
C GLY A 157 -7.40 -2.17 91.44
N SER A 158 -7.66 -1.51 90.32
CA SER A 158 -8.75 -0.54 90.23
C SER A 158 -9.30 -0.54 88.81
N TRP A 159 -10.62 -0.45 88.65
CA TRP A 159 -11.30 -0.53 87.36
C TRP A 159 -12.32 0.59 87.21
N LYS A 160 -12.31 1.22 86.04
CA LYS A 160 -13.34 2.08 85.48
C LYS A 160 -14.29 1.19 84.68
N MET A 161 -15.52 1.06 85.15
CA MET A 161 -16.53 0.18 84.57
C MET A 161 -17.65 0.99 83.92
N SER A 162 -18.14 0.55 82.77
CA SER A 162 -19.25 1.14 82.02
C SER A 162 -20.37 0.13 81.79
N ARG A 163 -21.64 0.56 81.74
CA ARG A 163 -22.76 -0.31 81.35
C ARG A 163 -22.83 -0.58 79.84
N THR A 164 -22.12 0.19 79.04
CA THR A 164 -22.01 0.05 77.57
C THR A 164 -20.54 -0.03 77.12
N PRO A 165 -20.22 -0.66 75.97
CA PRO A 165 -18.85 -0.75 75.46
C PRO A 165 -18.15 0.60 75.27
N SER A 166 -18.91 1.65 74.99
CA SER A 166 -18.48 3.04 74.97
C SER A 166 -19.23 3.85 76.02
N LEU A 167 -18.56 4.79 76.68
CA LEU A 167 -19.17 5.68 77.68
C LEU A 167 -19.08 7.14 77.20
N GLU A 168 -20.17 7.90 77.32
CA GLU A 168 -20.18 9.32 76.93
C GLU A 168 -19.15 10.12 77.75
N THR A 169 -18.52 11.10 77.09
CA THR A 169 -17.45 11.92 77.67
C THR A 169 -17.84 12.57 79.00
N GLN A 170 -19.10 12.97 79.18
CA GLN A 170 -19.58 13.54 80.44
C GLN A 170 -19.45 12.59 81.63
N TYR A 171 -19.73 11.30 81.45
CA TYR A 171 -19.65 10.30 82.51
C TYR A 171 -18.20 9.87 82.76
N VAL A 172 -17.36 9.84 81.71
CA VAL A 172 -15.91 9.64 81.85
C VAL A 172 -15.31 10.75 82.73
N GLN A 173 -15.65 12.01 82.48
CA GLN A 173 -15.19 13.15 83.28
C GLN A 173 -15.66 13.07 84.74
N GLN A 174 -16.92 12.72 84.99
CA GLN A 174 -17.43 12.53 86.36
C GLN A 174 -16.68 11.43 87.12
N MET A 175 -16.41 10.32 86.44
CA MET A 175 -15.67 9.18 86.99
C MET A 175 -14.21 9.55 87.28
N ASP A 176 -13.54 10.27 86.38
CA ASP A 176 -12.16 10.74 86.57
C ASP A 176 -12.04 11.76 87.71
N GLN A 177 -13.01 12.68 87.81
CA GLN A 177 -13.11 13.61 88.93
C GLN A 177 -13.28 12.87 90.25
N PHE A 178 -14.15 11.85 90.31
CA PHE A 178 -14.30 11.02 91.50
C PHE A 178 -12.98 10.33 91.86
N ILE A 179 -12.30 9.71 90.90
CA ILE A 179 -11.02 9.01 91.13
C ILE A 179 -9.97 9.98 91.68
N ALA A 180 -9.88 11.20 91.16
CA ALA A 180 -8.94 12.22 91.62
C ALA A 180 -9.18 12.68 93.07
N THR A 181 -10.37 12.48 93.63
CA THR A 181 -10.65 12.77 95.07
C THR A 181 -10.13 11.69 96.02
N GLN A 182 -9.79 10.49 95.52
CA GLN A 182 -9.38 9.36 96.35
C GLN A 182 -7.86 9.30 96.43
N ALA A 183 -7.27 9.67 97.58
CA ALA A 183 -5.80 9.77 97.74
C ALA A 183 -5.01 8.47 97.48
N ILE A 184 -5.66 7.31 97.56
CA ILE A 184 -5.07 5.99 97.28
C ILE A 184 -5.07 5.67 95.77
N LEU A 185 -5.93 6.31 94.98
CA LEU A 185 -6.00 6.09 93.54
C LEU A 185 -5.13 7.12 92.80
N ASN A 186 -4.33 6.65 91.85
CA ASN A 186 -3.58 7.48 90.94
C ASN A 186 -4.26 7.43 89.55
N PRO A 187 -4.85 8.54 89.07
CA PRO A 187 -5.46 8.61 87.74
C PRO A 187 -4.52 8.21 86.60
N GLU A 188 -3.22 8.46 86.72
CA GLU A 188 -2.21 8.18 85.68
C GLU A 188 -1.93 6.68 85.50
N LEU A 189 -2.30 5.85 86.47
CA LEU A 189 -2.08 4.39 86.42
C LEU A 189 -3.23 3.64 85.72
N TYR A 190 -4.32 4.34 85.35
CA TYR A 190 -5.40 3.73 84.58
C TYR A 190 -5.01 3.61 83.12
N LEU A 191 -4.71 2.38 82.69
CA LEU A 191 -4.50 2.05 81.29
C LEU A 191 -5.87 1.92 80.60
N PRO A 192 -6.07 2.55 79.45
CA PRO A 192 -7.28 2.33 78.66
C PRO A 192 -7.31 0.88 78.18
N THR A 193 -8.51 0.32 78.14
CA THR A 193 -8.79 -1.03 77.66
C THR A 193 -9.59 -0.95 76.36
N SER A 194 -9.25 -1.80 75.39
CA SER A 194 -10.02 -1.87 74.14
C SER A 194 -11.33 -2.61 74.37
N GLN A 195 -12.43 -2.01 73.92
CA GLN A 195 -13.74 -2.65 73.79
C GLN A 195 -14.05 -3.07 72.34
N GLU A 196 -13.06 -2.98 71.44
CA GLU A 196 -13.10 -3.58 70.11
C GLU A 196 -12.54 -5.00 70.14
N CYS A 197 -13.33 -5.99 69.72
CA CYS A 197 -12.97 -7.41 69.79
C CYS A 197 -12.62 -7.94 68.41
N THR A 198 -11.47 -8.58 68.26
CA THR A 198 -11.19 -9.44 67.10
C THR A 198 -11.23 -10.89 67.53
N VAL A 199 -12.30 -11.61 67.18
CA VAL A 199 -12.52 -13.04 67.50
C VAL A 199 -12.36 -13.85 66.22
N GLN A 200 -11.43 -14.80 66.14
CA GLN A 200 -11.14 -15.47 64.87
C GLN A 200 -11.88 -16.81 64.69
N LYS A 201 -12.50 -17.35 65.75
CA LYS A 201 -13.17 -18.65 65.74
C LYS A 201 -14.69 -18.54 65.83
N PRO A 202 -15.45 -19.45 65.17
CA PRO A 202 -16.90 -19.51 65.32
C PRO A 202 -17.32 -19.64 66.79
N ILE A 203 -18.46 -19.04 67.13
CA ILE A 203 -18.97 -19.03 68.51
C ILE A 203 -19.61 -20.39 68.82
N GLU A 204 -18.99 -21.15 69.72
CA GLU A 204 -19.50 -22.42 70.25
C GLU A 204 -19.87 -22.27 71.74
N ILE A 205 -21.08 -22.69 72.08
CA ILE A 205 -21.66 -22.55 73.42
C ILE A 205 -22.09 -23.93 73.91
N ALA A 206 -21.87 -24.24 75.19
CA ALA A 206 -22.26 -25.50 75.78
C ALA A 206 -23.78 -25.70 75.81
N GLY A 207 -24.24 -26.89 75.44
CA GLY A 207 -25.66 -27.29 75.34
C GLY A 207 -26.18 -27.29 73.90
N SER A 208 -27.29 -28.01 73.67
CA SER A 208 -27.93 -28.11 72.35
C SER A 208 -28.77 -26.88 71.98
N CYS A 209 -28.96 -26.64 70.68
CA CYS A 209 -29.86 -25.60 70.18
C CYS A 209 -31.29 -25.85 70.66
N ASP A 210 -31.87 -24.85 71.32
CA ASP A 210 -33.29 -24.85 71.69
C ASP A 210 -34.13 -24.30 70.53
N THR A 211 -34.40 -25.16 69.55
CA THR A 211 -35.13 -24.78 68.33
C THR A 211 -36.61 -24.48 68.54
N ILE A 212 -37.14 -24.71 69.76
CA ILE A 212 -38.55 -24.50 70.10
C ILE A 212 -38.78 -23.09 70.68
N SER A 213 -37.79 -22.52 71.38
CA SER A 213 -37.89 -21.18 71.97
C SER A 213 -37.50 -20.04 71.02
N ILE A 214 -36.86 -20.36 69.88
CA ILE A 214 -36.44 -19.36 68.89
C ILE A 214 -37.59 -19.09 67.91
N THR A 215 -38.21 -17.91 68.03
CA THR A 215 -39.27 -17.46 67.12
C THR A 215 -38.80 -16.25 66.32
N GLY A 216 -38.82 -16.35 64.99
CA GLY A 216 -38.56 -15.22 64.09
C GLY A 216 -39.69 -14.19 64.08
N VAL A 217 -39.56 -13.15 63.24
CA VAL A 217 -40.62 -12.15 63.01
C VAL A 217 -41.93 -12.86 62.64
N LEU A 218 -43.01 -12.57 63.37
CA LEU A 218 -44.34 -13.12 63.10
C LEU A 218 -44.96 -12.48 61.85
N ASN A 219 -45.77 -13.23 61.11
CA ASN A 219 -46.37 -12.81 59.83
C ASN A 219 -45.31 -12.36 58.83
N PHE A 220 -44.23 -13.13 58.71
CA PHE A 220 -43.09 -12.77 57.87
C PHE A 220 -43.46 -12.69 56.39
N ASN A 221 -43.22 -11.55 55.75
CA ASN A 221 -43.44 -11.38 54.32
C ASN A 221 -42.15 -11.65 53.53
N LEU A 222 -42.10 -12.81 52.88
CA LEU A 222 -40.94 -13.20 52.06
C LEU A 222 -40.67 -12.21 50.93
N LEU A 223 -41.71 -11.74 50.23
CA LEU A 223 -41.56 -10.90 49.04
C LEU A 223 -40.91 -9.55 49.38
N ASP A 224 -41.26 -8.97 50.52
CA ASP A 224 -40.67 -7.72 51.01
C ASP A 224 -39.22 -7.91 51.48
N TYR A 225 -38.85 -9.14 51.86
CA TYR A 225 -37.49 -9.48 52.30
C TYR A 225 -36.52 -9.75 51.14
N LEU A 226 -37.02 -10.03 49.93
CA LEU A 226 -36.22 -10.29 48.74
C LEU A 226 -35.30 -9.12 48.37
N GLY A 227 -34.33 -9.39 47.51
CA GLY A 227 -33.33 -8.44 47.04
C GLY A 227 -32.02 -8.57 47.81
N GLU A 228 -31.19 -7.54 47.69
CA GLU A 228 -29.85 -7.53 48.24
C GLU A 228 -29.83 -6.94 49.65
N TRP A 229 -29.05 -7.57 50.52
CA TRP A 229 -28.71 -7.13 51.86
C TRP A 229 -27.20 -7.03 51.98
N GLN A 230 -26.72 -5.93 52.54
CA GLN A 230 -25.32 -5.68 52.82
C GLN A 230 -25.03 -6.00 54.29
N GLU A 231 -24.03 -6.83 54.55
CA GLU A 231 -23.67 -7.21 55.92
C GLU A 231 -22.89 -6.07 56.59
N VAL A 232 -23.42 -5.53 57.67
CA VAL A 232 -22.79 -4.44 58.43
C VAL A 232 -21.90 -5.02 59.52
N ALA A 233 -22.38 -6.09 60.16
CA ALA A 233 -21.60 -6.83 61.13
C ALA A 233 -22.04 -8.29 61.20
N ARG A 234 -21.12 -9.19 61.59
CA ARG A 234 -21.39 -10.63 61.70
C ARG A 234 -20.69 -11.26 62.87
N TYR A 235 -21.14 -12.44 63.28
CA TYR A 235 -20.34 -13.31 64.14
C TYR A 235 -19.18 -13.90 63.35
N PRO A 236 -18.05 -14.22 64.02
CA PRO A 236 -16.92 -14.88 63.38
C PRO A 236 -17.36 -16.18 62.73
N GLN A 237 -16.93 -16.38 61.49
CA GLN A 237 -17.23 -17.59 60.73
C GLN A 237 -16.10 -17.89 59.76
N THR A 238 -15.88 -19.18 59.48
CA THR A 238 -14.82 -19.65 58.57
C THR A 238 -15.21 -19.54 57.10
N ALA A 239 -16.50 -19.44 56.79
CA ALA A 239 -17.00 -19.42 55.41
C ALA A 239 -17.08 -18.01 54.80
N GLN A 240 -17.08 -16.95 55.61
CA GLN A 240 -17.12 -15.57 55.15
C GLN A 240 -16.14 -14.71 55.96
N THR A 241 -14.87 -14.73 55.56
CA THR A 241 -13.77 -14.00 56.21
C THR A 241 -13.48 -12.66 55.53
N GLY A 242 -14.02 -12.45 54.33
CA GLY A 242 -13.82 -11.26 53.52
C GLY A 242 -14.55 -10.00 53.99
N GLN A 243 -14.43 -8.96 53.16
CA GLN A 243 -15.12 -7.68 53.28
C GLN A 243 -16.17 -7.55 52.17
N CYS A 244 -16.94 -6.46 52.20
CA CYS A 244 -18.00 -6.21 51.21
C CYS A 244 -19.02 -7.36 51.11
N ASN A 245 -19.33 -7.99 52.24
CA ASN A 245 -20.22 -9.15 52.22
C ASN A 245 -21.64 -8.71 51.81
N ARG A 246 -22.26 -9.47 50.89
CA ARG A 246 -23.65 -9.28 50.45
C ARG A 246 -24.38 -10.61 50.52
N ALA A 247 -25.66 -10.57 50.87
CA ALA A 247 -26.60 -11.67 50.76
C ALA A 247 -27.75 -11.24 49.84
N ARG A 248 -27.95 -11.93 48.72
CA ARG A 248 -29.02 -11.66 47.76
C ARG A 248 -30.02 -12.79 47.76
N TYR A 249 -31.27 -12.45 48.06
CA TYR A 249 -32.41 -13.36 48.02
C TYR A 249 -33.23 -13.07 46.76
N THR A 250 -33.44 -14.07 45.91
CA THR A 250 -34.14 -13.87 44.63
C THR A 250 -35.30 -14.84 44.51
N ALA A 251 -36.49 -14.34 44.18
CA ALA A 251 -37.63 -15.19 43.82
C ALA A 251 -37.27 -16.00 42.58
N GLY A 252 -37.42 -17.31 42.65
CA GLY A 252 -37.19 -18.23 41.53
C GLY A 252 -38.37 -19.17 41.31
N VAL A 253 -38.39 -19.82 40.16
CA VAL A 253 -39.30 -20.95 39.84
C VAL A 253 -38.65 -22.25 40.32
N LEU A 254 -38.11 -22.26 41.53
CA LEU A 254 -37.56 -23.49 42.11
C LEU A 254 -38.71 -24.37 42.62
N PRO A 255 -38.56 -25.71 42.61
CA PRO A 255 -39.56 -26.62 43.16
C PRO A 255 -39.93 -26.25 44.60
N ASP A 256 -41.18 -26.51 44.99
CA ASP A 256 -41.68 -26.46 46.37
C ASP A 256 -41.62 -25.09 47.08
N GLY A 257 -41.51 -23.99 46.32
CA GLY A 257 -41.56 -22.64 46.88
C GLY A 257 -40.23 -22.13 47.44
N ALA A 258 -39.12 -22.79 47.09
CA ALA A 258 -37.77 -22.33 47.44
C ALA A 258 -37.37 -21.03 46.71
N ILE A 259 -36.57 -20.19 47.37
CA ILE A 259 -35.92 -19.01 46.79
C ILE A 259 -34.42 -19.22 46.65
N SER A 260 -33.79 -18.52 45.71
CA SER A 260 -32.33 -18.56 45.56
C SER A 260 -31.66 -17.63 46.59
N VAL A 261 -30.58 -18.12 47.20
CA VAL A 261 -29.71 -17.35 48.10
C VAL A 261 -28.31 -17.30 47.52
N GLU A 262 -27.78 -16.11 47.30
CA GLU A 262 -26.40 -15.88 46.89
C GLU A 262 -25.68 -15.05 47.95
N ASN A 263 -24.60 -15.59 48.49
CA ASN A 263 -23.70 -14.84 49.37
C ASN A 263 -22.40 -14.54 48.64
N ARG A 264 -21.93 -13.31 48.71
CA ARG A 264 -20.67 -12.89 48.08
C ARG A 264 -19.82 -12.06 49.02
N GLN A 265 -18.51 -12.16 48.86
CA GLN A 265 -17.49 -11.47 49.67
C GLN A 265 -16.27 -11.14 48.81
N VAL A 266 -15.53 -10.11 49.19
CA VAL A 266 -14.22 -9.80 48.60
C VAL A 266 -13.13 -10.28 49.55
N THR A 267 -12.20 -11.10 49.05
CA THR A 267 -11.04 -11.59 49.80
C THR A 267 -9.81 -11.56 48.89
N ASP A 268 -8.73 -10.94 49.35
CA ASP A 268 -7.49 -10.75 48.58
C ASP A 268 -7.73 -10.15 47.18
N GLY A 269 -8.64 -9.18 47.08
CA GLY A 269 -9.00 -8.52 45.83
C GLY A 269 -9.81 -9.38 44.85
N LYS A 270 -10.25 -10.59 45.25
CA LYS A 270 -11.11 -11.47 44.45
C LYS A 270 -12.52 -11.55 44.99
N LEU A 271 -13.51 -11.50 44.11
CA LEU A 271 -14.90 -11.75 44.46
C LEU A 271 -15.12 -13.26 44.61
N ARG A 272 -15.58 -13.68 45.79
CA ARG A 272 -15.96 -15.06 46.09
C ARG A 272 -17.47 -15.11 46.26
N THR A 273 -18.13 -16.00 45.53
CA THR A 273 -19.57 -16.18 45.57
C THR A 273 -19.91 -17.62 45.93
N ILE A 274 -20.93 -17.81 46.76
CA ILE A 274 -21.52 -19.09 47.09
C ILE A 274 -23.05 -19.00 46.96
N SER A 275 -23.65 -19.98 46.31
CA SER A 275 -25.09 -20.00 46.03
C SER A 275 -25.75 -21.22 46.67
N GLY A 276 -27.02 -21.05 47.02
CA GLY A 276 -27.86 -22.08 47.61
C GLY A 276 -29.33 -21.73 47.49
N GLN A 277 -30.15 -22.36 48.32
CA GLN A 277 -31.60 -22.22 48.30
C GLN A 277 -32.11 -21.95 49.72
N ALA A 278 -33.22 -21.24 49.86
CA ALA A 278 -33.92 -21.11 51.14
C ALA A 278 -35.41 -21.40 50.99
N VAL A 279 -35.97 -22.13 51.95
CA VAL A 279 -37.42 -22.39 52.06
C VAL A 279 -37.95 -21.72 53.32
N VAL A 280 -39.01 -20.92 53.20
CA VAL A 280 -39.67 -20.30 54.36
C VAL A 280 -40.50 -21.35 55.10
N SER A 281 -40.43 -21.35 56.43
CA SER A 281 -41.26 -22.23 57.27
C SER A 281 -42.75 -21.92 57.11
N ASN A 282 -43.59 -22.96 57.14
CA ASN A 282 -45.04 -22.84 57.06
C ASN A 282 -45.71 -22.38 58.38
N ASP A 283 -44.93 -22.09 59.42
CA ASP A 283 -45.40 -21.61 60.72
C ASP A 283 -45.74 -20.11 60.77
N GLY A 284 -45.56 -19.39 59.65
CA GLY A 284 -45.83 -17.95 59.54
C GLY A 284 -44.77 -17.06 60.18
N THR A 285 -43.64 -17.62 60.60
CA THR A 285 -42.51 -16.90 61.19
C THR A 285 -41.39 -16.67 60.17
N GLY A 286 -40.48 -15.74 60.48
CA GLY A 286 -39.26 -15.48 59.69
C GLY A 286 -38.19 -16.58 59.77
N LYS A 287 -38.59 -17.85 59.79
CA LYS A 287 -37.68 -19.00 59.77
C LYS A 287 -37.44 -19.45 58.32
N LEU A 288 -36.16 -19.50 57.93
CA LEU A 288 -35.67 -19.87 56.61
C LEU A 288 -34.78 -21.11 56.73
N GLN A 289 -35.11 -22.19 56.04
CA GLN A 289 -34.23 -23.35 55.91
C GLN A 289 -33.27 -23.13 54.74
N VAL A 290 -32.05 -22.71 55.04
CA VAL A 290 -31.04 -22.37 54.04
C VAL A 290 -30.17 -23.59 53.76
N THR A 291 -30.09 -24.00 52.50
CA THR A 291 -29.28 -25.12 52.03
C THR A 291 -28.19 -24.63 51.09
N ILE A 292 -26.93 -24.84 51.48
CA ILE A 292 -25.73 -24.49 50.71
C ILE A 292 -24.79 -25.71 50.74
N ASN A 293 -24.31 -26.16 49.57
CA ASN A 293 -23.43 -27.34 49.44
C ASN A 293 -23.95 -28.56 50.25
N ASP A 294 -25.23 -28.91 50.07
CA ASP A 294 -25.93 -30.01 50.77
C ASP A 294 -26.04 -29.90 52.30
N ASN A 295 -25.62 -28.78 52.89
CA ASN A 295 -25.79 -28.50 54.32
C ASN A 295 -26.99 -27.59 54.54
N THR A 296 -28.01 -28.10 55.24
CA THR A 296 -29.21 -27.34 55.62
C THR A 296 -29.07 -26.81 57.04
N VAL A 297 -29.23 -25.49 57.19
CA VAL A 297 -29.19 -24.79 58.49
C VAL A 297 -30.42 -23.89 58.61
N ASP A 298 -31.02 -23.86 59.80
CA ASP A 298 -32.14 -22.96 60.09
C ASP A 298 -31.62 -21.54 60.39
N TYR A 299 -32.10 -20.58 59.61
CA TYR A 299 -31.89 -19.15 59.79
C TYR A 299 -33.17 -18.50 60.30
N TYR A 300 -33.06 -17.66 61.31
CA TYR A 300 -34.17 -16.98 61.97
C TYR A 300 -33.99 -15.48 61.80
N VAL A 301 -34.89 -14.84 61.05
CA VAL A 301 -34.98 -13.37 60.99
C VAL A 301 -35.65 -12.90 62.28
N LEU A 302 -34.85 -12.42 63.24
CA LEU A 302 -35.31 -12.03 64.57
C LEU A 302 -35.93 -10.63 64.61
N ALA A 303 -35.49 -9.76 63.70
CA ALA A 303 -36.01 -8.41 63.55
C ALA A 303 -35.77 -7.91 62.12
N THR A 304 -36.74 -7.23 61.51
CA THR A 304 -36.55 -6.52 60.25
C THR A 304 -37.70 -5.54 60.03
N ASP A 305 -37.43 -4.44 59.34
CA ASP A 305 -38.45 -3.55 58.77
C ASP A 305 -38.58 -3.72 57.24
N TYR A 306 -37.91 -4.73 56.68
CA TYR A 306 -37.80 -5.10 55.27
C TYR A 306 -37.07 -4.08 54.37
N LYS A 307 -37.05 -2.80 54.76
CA LYS A 307 -36.56 -1.67 53.95
C LYS A 307 -35.17 -1.18 54.32
N ASN A 308 -34.78 -1.26 55.58
CA ASN A 308 -33.56 -0.65 56.06
C ASN A 308 -32.65 -1.69 56.73
N TYR A 309 -33.18 -2.52 57.63
CA TYR A 309 -32.36 -3.44 58.41
C TYR A 309 -32.95 -4.84 58.55
N ALA A 310 -32.07 -5.81 58.83
CA ALA A 310 -32.47 -7.13 59.32
C ALA A 310 -31.44 -7.68 60.32
N LEU A 311 -31.93 -8.40 61.32
CA LEU A 311 -31.17 -9.18 62.29
C LEU A 311 -31.44 -10.66 62.04
N VAL A 312 -30.42 -11.41 61.69
CA VAL A 312 -30.54 -12.83 61.34
C VAL A 312 -29.70 -13.67 62.28
N TYR A 313 -30.25 -14.77 62.78
CA TYR A 313 -29.60 -15.69 63.72
C TYR A 313 -29.65 -17.13 63.19
N SER A 314 -28.65 -17.94 63.50
CA SER A 314 -28.61 -19.37 63.18
C SER A 314 -28.01 -20.15 64.34
N CYS A 315 -28.46 -21.39 64.51
CA CYS A 315 -27.95 -22.31 65.52
C CYS A 315 -27.94 -23.74 64.97
N TYR A 316 -26.84 -24.46 65.13
CA TYR A 316 -26.79 -25.90 64.90
C TYR A 316 -25.91 -26.63 65.92
N ASN A 317 -26.24 -27.89 66.22
CA ASN A 317 -25.50 -28.70 67.18
C ASN A 317 -24.16 -29.17 66.57
N VAL A 318 -23.09 -29.07 67.35
CA VAL A 318 -21.75 -29.57 66.99
C VAL A 318 -21.30 -30.64 68.01
N GLY A 319 -20.12 -31.23 67.81
CA GLY A 319 -19.59 -32.26 68.72
C GLY A 319 -19.44 -31.80 70.17
N ASN A 320 -19.23 -32.74 71.09
CA ASN A 320 -19.00 -32.50 72.53
C ASN A 320 -20.17 -31.85 73.30
N GLY A 321 -21.41 -31.96 72.79
CA GLY A 321 -22.59 -31.40 73.45
C GLY A 321 -22.68 -29.87 73.37
N ASN A 322 -21.94 -29.26 72.43
CA ASN A 322 -21.99 -27.82 72.17
C ASN A 322 -22.93 -27.53 70.99
N ARG A 323 -23.36 -26.28 70.90
CA ARG A 323 -24.00 -25.70 69.72
C ARG A 323 -23.14 -24.58 69.17
N ARG A 324 -23.15 -24.42 67.85
CA ARG A 324 -22.53 -23.29 67.17
C ARG A 324 -23.60 -22.31 66.75
N VAL A 325 -23.33 -21.03 66.99
CA VAL A 325 -24.27 -19.94 66.69
C VAL A 325 -23.65 -18.92 65.74
N GLY A 326 -24.47 -18.42 64.83
CA GLY A 326 -24.10 -17.37 63.89
C GLY A 326 -25.15 -16.26 63.91
N SER A 327 -24.73 -15.01 63.77
CA SER A 327 -25.66 -13.88 63.73
C SER A 327 -25.14 -12.78 62.82
N TRP A 328 -26.05 -12.10 62.12
CA TRP A 328 -25.75 -11.09 61.11
C TRP A 328 -26.64 -9.86 61.27
N LYS A 329 -26.00 -8.68 61.25
CA LYS A 329 -26.65 -7.37 61.10
C LYS A 329 -26.57 -6.97 59.64
N LEU A 330 -27.73 -6.83 59.01
CA LEU A 330 -27.86 -6.54 57.59
C LEU A 330 -28.49 -5.16 57.39
N SER A 331 -28.06 -4.45 56.34
CA SER A 331 -28.61 -3.17 55.89
C SER A 331 -28.85 -3.19 54.38
N ARG A 332 -29.89 -2.50 53.90
CA ARG A 332 -30.06 -2.30 52.44
C ARG A 332 -29.02 -1.34 51.85
N SER A 333 -28.52 -0.39 52.65
CA SER A 333 -27.60 0.67 52.19
C SER A 333 -26.13 0.40 52.54
N GLY A 334 -25.84 -0.60 53.39
CA GLY A 334 -24.50 -0.84 53.94
C GLY A 334 -24.19 -0.05 55.21
N VAL A 335 -25.12 0.80 55.66
CA VAL A 335 -25.01 1.58 56.91
C VAL A 335 -26.32 1.44 57.71
N LEU A 336 -26.23 1.35 59.04
CA LEU A 336 -27.41 1.31 59.93
C LEU A 336 -27.62 2.69 60.57
N SER A 337 -28.86 3.19 60.56
CA SER A 337 -29.18 4.41 61.31
C SER A 337 -29.15 4.15 62.83
N ALA A 338 -29.08 5.20 63.64
CA ALA A 338 -29.14 5.05 65.09
C ALA A 338 -30.43 4.36 65.57
N ALA A 339 -31.56 4.62 64.91
CA ALA A 339 -32.85 3.99 65.22
C ALA A 339 -32.85 2.49 64.90
N ASP A 340 -32.32 2.12 63.73
CA ASP A 340 -32.23 0.71 63.30
C ASP A 340 -31.28 -0.08 64.20
N ASN A 341 -30.12 0.50 64.53
CA ASN A 341 -29.19 -0.08 65.50
C ASN A 341 -29.84 -0.27 66.87
N ASN A 342 -30.62 0.70 67.35
CA ASN A 342 -31.33 0.56 68.62
C ASN A 342 -32.39 -0.55 68.57
N ALA A 343 -33.15 -0.68 67.47
CA ALA A 343 -34.13 -1.76 67.30
C ALA A 343 -33.48 -3.15 67.29
N ILE A 344 -32.32 -3.28 66.64
CA ILE A 344 -31.51 -4.51 66.69
C ILE A 344 -31.04 -4.78 68.12
N ASN A 345 -30.46 -3.78 68.79
CA ASN A 345 -29.90 -3.93 70.13
C ASN A 345 -30.96 -4.27 71.17
N GLU A 346 -32.16 -3.69 71.08
CA GLU A 346 -33.29 -4.02 71.95
C GLU A 346 -33.67 -5.50 71.80
N LYS A 347 -33.68 -6.03 70.57
CA LYS A 347 -33.95 -7.45 70.32
C LYS A 347 -32.85 -8.38 70.83
N VAL A 348 -31.59 -7.92 70.81
CA VAL A 348 -30.44 -8.61 71.41
C VAL A 348 -30.51 -8.60 72.95
N GLN A 349 -31.09 -7.57 73.57
CA GLN A 349 -31.19 -7.44 75.04
C GLN A 349 -32.41 -8.15 75.65
N LEU A 350 -33.58 -8.08 74.99
CA LEU A 350 -34.83 -8.69 75.47
C LEU A 350 -34.84 -10.22 75.41
N SER A 351 -33.84 -10.82 74.77
CA SER A 351 -33.85 -12.25 74.45
C SER A 351 -33.63 -13.14 75.66
N GLY A 352 -33.06 -12.65 76.77
CA GLY A 352 -32.95 -13.25 78.12
C GLY A 352 -32.40 -14.70 78.26
N THR A 353 -32.30 -15.42 77.16
CA THR A 353 -32.22 -16.89 77.01
C THR A 353 -31.62 -17.31 75.65
N LEU A 354 -31.60 -16.44 74.62
CA LEU A 354 -30.90 -16.72 73.35
C LEU A 354 -29.40 -16.40 73.44
N ASP A 355 -28.61 -17.15 72.69
CA ASP A 355 -27.15 -17.02 72.53
C ASP A 355 -26.67 -15.77 71.77
N ILE A 356 -27.58 -14.82 71.54
CA ILE A 356 -27.29 -13.60 70.81
C ILE A 356 -26.73 -12.55 71.79
N PHE A 357 -25.47 -12.20 71.57
CA PHE A 357 -24.73 -11.22 72.35
C PHE A 357 -24.09 -10.17 71.43
N GLU A 358 -24.21 -8.90 71.81
CA GLU A 358 -23.72 -7.77 71.01
C GLU A 358 -22.20 -7.81 70.81
N GLY A 359 -21.43 -8.20 71.83
CA GLY A 359 -19.97 -8.22 71.75
C GLY A 359 -19.37 -9.36 70.93
N TYR A 360 -20.18 -10.20 70.27
CA TYR A 360 -19.68 -11.18 69.30
C TYR A 360 -19.64 -10.63 67.87
N TYR A 361 -20.26 -9.48 67.60
CA TYR A 361 -20.27 -8.91 66.26
C TYR A 361 -18.94 -8.29 65.87
N GLN A 362 -18.55 -8.51 64.62
CA GLN A 362 -17.42 -7.89 63.94
C GLN A 362 -17.93 -7.03 62.80
N SER A 363 -17.42 -5.80 62.73
CA SER A 363 -17.74 -4.90 61.63
C SER A 363 -17.26 -5.46 60.30
N THR A 364 -18.09 -5.34 59.29
CA THR A 364 -17.76 -5.69 57.90
C THR A 364 -17.62 -4.40 57.12
N SER A 365 -16.45 -4.17 56.53
CA SER A 365 -16.22 -2.95 55.75
C SER A 365 -17.07 -2.96 54.49
N GLN A 366 -17.67 -1.81 54.23
CA GLN A 366 -18.46 -1.50 53.05
C GLN A 366 -17.84 -0.35 52.25
N SER A 367 -16.54 -0.09 52.47
CA SER A 367 -15.79 0.94 51.73
C SER A 367 -15.67 0.57 50.26
N THR A 368 -15.52 1.58 49.39
CA THR A 368 -15.32 1.36 47.95
C THR A 368 -14.06 0.56 47.64
N ASP A 369 -13.01 0.73 48.44
CA ASP A 369 -11.73 0.04 48.25
C ASP A 369 -11.80 -1.42 48.70
N ASP A 370 -12.48 -1.71 49.82
CA ASP A 370 -12.69 -3.10 50.29
C ASP A 370 -13.72 -3.87 49.45
N CYS A 371 -14.62 -3.15 48.77
CA CYS A 371 -15.57 -3.71 47.80
C CYS A 371 -14.98 -3.91 46.40
N TYR A 372 -13.79 -3.38 46.14
CA TYR A 372 -13.16 -3.51 44.84
C TYR A 372 -12.59 -4.91 44.63
N ASN A 373 -12.80 -5.46 43.44
CA ASN A 373 -12.26 -6.76 43.06
C ASN A 373 -11.82 -6.77 41.60
N TYR A 374 -10.84 -7.62 41.32
CA TYR A 374 -10.38 -7.96 39.98
C TYR A 374 -11.15 -9.20 39.53
N PRO A 375 -11.96 -9.12 38.45
CA PRO A 375 -12.58 -10.31 37.91
C PRO A 375 -11.53 -11.26 37.33
N ASP A 376 -11.80 -12.57 37.32
CA ASP A 376 -10.85 -13.54 36.76
C ASP A 376 -10.68 -13.27 35.25
N PHE A 377 -9.43 -13.20 34.80
CA PHE A 377 -9.10 -12.92 33.42
C PHE A 377 -9.46 -14.09 32.50
N ASP A 378 -10.12 -13.79 31.38
CA ASP A 378 -10.32 -14.71 30.27
C ASP A 378 -9.64 -14.10 29.04
N GLU A 379 -8.76 -14.88 28.41
CA GLU A 379 -7.97 -14.43 27.25
C GLU A 379 -8.85 -14.04 26.05
N THR A 380 -10.13 -14.41 26.05
CA THR A 380 -11.12 -14.02 25.03
C THR A 380 -11.74 -12.63 25.24
N TRP A 381 -11.42 -11.94 26.33
CA TRP A 381 -11.94 -10.60 26.59
C TRP A 381 -11.53 -9.64 25.48
N GLU A 382 -12.48 -8.86 24.97
CA GLU A 382 -12.19 -7.75 24.06
C GLU A 382 -11.71 -6.51 24.83
N TYR A 383 -12.17 -6.33 26.06
CA TYR A 383 -11.85 -5.20 26.93
C TYR A 383 -11.72 -5.66 28.38
N VAL A 384 -10.94 -4.92 29.16
CA VAL A 384 -10.93 -5.06 30.62
C VAL A 384 -11.98 -4.10 31.20
N GLU A 385 -13.08 -4.66 31.68
CA GLU A 385 -14.12 -3.92 32.42
C GLU A 385 -14.00 -4.22 33.92
N LEU A 386 -13.86 -3.16 34.72
CA LEU A 386 -13.68 -3.25 36.17
C LEU A 386 -14.85 -2.57 36.89
N PRO A 387 -15.24 -3.06 38.07
CA PRO A 387 -16.32 -2.47 38.84
C PRO A 387 -15.98 -1.05 39.31
N GLY A 388 -16.98 -0.16 39.24
CA GLY A 388 -16.87 1.24 39.67
C GLY A 388 -16.32 2.20 38.60
N ALA A 389 -16.54 3.49 38.81
CA ALA A 389 -16.09 4.55 37.91
C ALA A 389 -14.56 4.71 37.90
N CYS A 390 -14.03 5.45 36.93
CA CYS A 390 -12.60 5.78 36.87
C CYS A 390 -12.12 6.45 38.17
N ASP A 391 -10.95 6.03 38.64
CA ASP A 391 -10.38 6.52 39.89
C ASP A 391 -9.66 7.86 39.67
N ASP A 392 -10.26 8.95 40.13
CA ASP A 392 -9.71 10.30 40.03
C ASP A 392 -8.39 10.50 40.81
N ARG A 393 -8.00 9.54 41.68
CA ARG A 393 -6.70 9.53 42.36
C ARG A 393 -5.55 9.19 41.40
N ILE A 394 -5.84 8.59 40.24
CA ILE A 394 -4.85 8.29 39.20
C ILE A 394 -4.57 9.56 38.39
N LYS A 395 -3.40 10.18 38.61
CA LYS A 395 -2.98 11.42 37.94
C LYS A 395 -1.89 11.23 36.88
N GLY A 396 -1.14 10.13 36.93
CA GLY A 396 0.07 9.94 36.11
C GLY A 396 1.36 10.27 36.89
N MET A 397 2.51 9.99 36.27
CA MET A 397 3.84 10.22 36.84
C MET A 397 4.02 11.71 37.15
N GLN A 398 4.52 12.04 38.34
CA GLN A 398 4.81 13.42 38.72
C GLN A 398 6.06 13.93 37.97
N GLN A 399 6.11 15.25 37.74
CA GLN A 399 7.23 15.92 37.07
C GLN A 399 7.47 15.35 35.65
N PHE A 400 6.38 15.15 34.90
CA PHE A 400 6.46 14.56 33.57
C PHE A 400 7.05 15.53 32.53
N GLU A 401 8.07 15.08 31.81
CA GLU A 401 8.78 15.85 30.78
C GLU A 401 8.35 15.43 29.37
N LEU A 402 7.34 16.10 28.80
CA LEU A 402 6.75 15.76 27.50
C LEU A 402 7.79 15.62 26.37
N ASN A 403 8.77 16.54 26.30
CA ASN A 403 9.78 16.53 25.23
C ASN A 403 10.69 15.30 25.27
N ARG A 404 10.96 14.74 26.46
CA ARG A 404 11.76 13.52 26.62
C ARG A 404 10.98 12.26 26.29
N TYR A 405 9.65 12.32 26.34
CA TYR A 405 8.77 11.20 25.99
C TYR A 405 8.62 10.98 24.47
N LEU A 406 9.02 11.97 23.65
CA LEU A 406 8.89 11.92 22.21
C LEU A 406 9.72 10.79 21.55
N GLY A 407 9.46 10.54 20.27
CA GLY A 407 10.10 9.52 19.45
C GLY A 407 9.34 8.21 19.41
N ASP A 408 10.02 7.17 18.95
CA ASP A 408 9.44 5.85 18.72
C ASP A 408 9.43 5.00 20.00
N TRP A 409 8.36 4.22 20.15
CA TRP A 409 8.17 3.26 21.22
C TRP A 409 7.70 1.91 20.66
N ILE A 410 8.25 0.83 21.20
CA ILE A 410 7.93 -0.56 20.90
C ILE A 410 6.98 -1.07 21.96
N GLU A 411 5.79 -1.52 21.57
CA GLU A 411 4.84 -2.12 22.51
C GLU A 411 5.23 -3.56 22.81
N LEU A 412 5.43 -3.90 24.09
CA LEU A 412 5.82 -5.25 24.53
C LEU A 412 4.65 -6.05 25.06
N ALA A 413 3.67 -5.37 25.66
CA ALA A 413 2.46 -5.99 26.15
C ALA A 413 1.33 -4.96 26.25
N ARG A 414 0.09 -5.44 26.17
CA ARG A 414 -1.11 -4.61 26.30
C ARG A 414 -2.25 -5.36 26.99
N PHE A 415 -3.19 -4.62 27.57
CA PHE A 415 -4.51 -5.18 27.86
C PHE A 415 -5.24 -5.50 26.55
N PRO A 416 -6.24 -6.40 26.55
CA PRO A 416 -7.06 -6.64 25.38
C PRO A 416 -7.64 -5.36 24.78
N GLN A 417 -7.51 -5.24 23.46
CA GLN A 417 -7.95 -4.09 22.67
C GLN A 417 -8.39 -4.57 21.28
N PRO A 418 -9.68 -4.47 20.90
CA PRO A 418 -10.17 -5.06 19.66
C PRO A 418 -9.76 -4.25 18.43
N THR A 419 -9.28 -3.02 18.60
CA THR A 419 -8.72 -2.19 17.53
C THR A 419 -7.23 -2.43 17.30
N GLN A 420 -6.58 -3.25 18.15
CA GLN A 420 -5.18 -3.65 18.05
C GLN A 420 -5.08 -5.18 18.03
N THR A 421 -5.48 -5.81 16.93
CA THR A 421 -5.42 -7.27 16.76
C THR A 421 -4.09 -7.77 16.21
N GLY A 422 -3.25 -6.86 15.71
CA GLY A 422 -1.97 -7.16 15.09
C GLY A 422 -0.82 -7.37 16.06
N GLN A 423 0.36 -7.54 15.47
CA GLN A 423 1.66 -7.66 16.12
C GLN A 423 2.59 -6.55 15.64
N CYS A 424 3.83 -6.55 16.16
CA CYS A 424 4.82 -5.54 15.83
C CYS A 424 4.34 -4.10 16.08
N ASN A 425 3.53 -3.91 17.13
CA ASN A 425 2.94 -2.61 17.41
C ASN A 425 4.03 -1.58 17.76
N ARG A 426 3.89 -0.36 17.24
CA ARG A 426 4.73 0.79 17.57
C ARG A 426 3.86 2.03 17.79
N ALA A 427 4.33 2.91 18.67
CA ALA A 427 3.76 4.23 18.87
C ALA A 427 4.85 5.29 18.66
N THR A 428 4.60 6.24 17.77
CA THR A 428 5.51 7.35 17.47
C THR A 428 4.88 8.66 17.92
N TYR A 429 5.62 9.41 18.74
CA TYR A 429 5.21 10.72 19.24
C TYR A 429 6.13 11.81 18.66
N ALA A 430 5.58 12.78 17.95
CA ALA A 430 6.39 13.90 17.41
C ALA A 430 5.79 15.26 17.77
N SER A 431 6.66 16.25 18.02
CA SER A 431 6.21 17.61 18.35
C SER A 431 5.59 18.30 17.13
N LEU A 432 4.48 19.00 17.33
CA LEU A 432 3.83 19.84 16.32
C LEU A 432 4.08 21.33 16.61
N PRO A 433 4.09 22.20 15.57
CA PRO A 433 4.28 23.64 15.75
C PRO A 433 3.25 24.32 16.68
N SER A 434 2.06 23.72 16.83
CA SER A 434 1.00 24.20 17.71
C SER A 434 1.25 23.95 19.20
N GLY A 435 2.31 23.21 19.56
CA GLY A 435 2.57 22.75 20.93
C GLY A 435 1.85 21.44 21.31
N ALA A 436 1.05 20.88 20.41
CA ALA A 436 0.52 19.52 20.53
C ALA A 436 1.56 18.48 20.09
N VAL A 437 1.28 17.20 20.35
CA VAL A 437 2.10 16.06 19.92
C VAL A 437 1.31 15.23 18.92
N SER A 438 1.87 14.92 17.75
CA SER A 438 1.27 13.92 16.87
C SER A 438 1.49 12.53 17.46
N VAL A 439 0.47 11.70 17.41
CA VAL A 439 0.52 10.30 17.87
C VAL A 439 0.24 9.43 16.66
N THR A 440 1.18 8.58 16.29
CA THR A 440 0.99 7.60 15.21
C THR A 440 1.20 6.20 15.77
N ASN A 441 0.13 5.41 15.78
CA ASN A 441 0.18 4.01 16.19
C ASN A 441 0.14 3.15 14.93
N ARG A 442 1.03 2.16 14.87
CA ARG A 442 1.07 1.18 13.78
C ARG A 442 1.08 -0.24 14.31
N GLN A 443 0.57 -1.17 13.51
CA GLN A 443 0.55 -2.61 13.76
C GLN A 443 0.63 -3.36 12.43
N VAL A 444 1.05 -4.63 12.50
CA VAL A 444 1.04 -5.57 11.38
C VAL A 444 -0.09 -6.57 11.59
N VAL A 445 -1.01 -6.64 10.63
CA VAL A 445 -2.16 -7.57 10.65
C VAL A 445 -2.12 -8.34 9.34
N ASN A 446 -1.96 -9.67 9.40
CA ASN A 446 -1.91 -10.53 8.22
C ASN A 446 -0.91 -10.02 7.15
N GLU A 447 0.32 -9.69 7.57
CA GLU A 447 1.38 -9.13 6.71
C GLU A 447 1.01 -7.81 6.01
N ARG A 448 -0.03 -7.12 6.50
CA ARG A 448 -0.41 -5.77 6.06
C ARG A 448 -0.17 -4.76 7.16
N PHE A 449 0.25 -3.58 6.74
CA PHE A 449 0.55 -2.48 7.63
C PHE A 449 -0.72 -1.68 7.92
N ALA A 450 -1.12 -1.58 9.18
CA ALA A 450 -2.24 -0.76 9.61
C ALA A 450 -1.73 0.38 10.51
N THR A 451 -2.14 1.61 10.20
CA THR A 451 -1.72 2.81 10.94
C THR A 451 -2.92 3.67 11.29
N ILE A 452 -2.88 4.29 12.45
CA ILE A 452 -3.82 5.35 12.87
C ILE A 452 -3.03 6.53 13.43
N SER A 453 -3.41 7.74 13.02
CA SER A 453 -2.78 8.98 13.48
C SER A 453 -3.78 9.87 14.21
N GLY A 454 -3.29 10.56 15.22
CA GLY A 454 -4.04 11.48 16.07
C GLY A 454 -3.14 12.56 16.66
N GLN A 455 -3.67 13.29 17.63
CA GLN A 455 -2.94 14.33 18.37
C GLN A 455 -3.13 14.17 19.87
N ALA A 456 -2.13 14.55 20.64
CA ALA A 456 -2.16 14.56 22.09
C ALA A 456 -1.77 15.95 22.60
N VAL A 457 -2.41 16.38 23.69
CA VAL A 457 -2.03 17.58 24.44
C VAL A 457 -1.85 17.22 25.90
N LEU A 458 -0.90 17.88 26.58
CA LEU A 458 -0.76 17.72 28.02
C LEU A 458 -1.99 18.32 28.71
N ALA A 459 -2.78 17.47 29.37
CA ALA A 459 -4.05 17.83 30.01
C ALA A 459 -3.89 18.10 31.51
N SER A 460 -2.76 17.72 32.10
CA SER A 460 -2.44 18.02 33.49
C SER A 460 -2.12 19.50 33.71
N THR A 461 -2.68 20.10 34.75
CA THR A 461 -2.23 21.41 35.26
C THR A 461 -1.29 21.28 36.46
N ASP A 462 -1.10 20.08 36.98
CA ASP A 462 -0.33 19.75 38.20
C ASP A 462 1.05 19.14 37.88
N GLY A 463 1.48 19.16 36.62
CA GLY A 463 2.78 18.63 36.17
C GLY A 463 2.86 17.11 36.12
N THR A 464 1.71 16.42 36.09
CA THR A 464 1.63 14.96 35.97
C THR A 464 1.60 14.49 34.52
N GLY A 465 1.90 13.22 34.26
CA GLY A 465 1.86 12.61 32.94
C GLY A 465 0.45 12.35 32.39
N LYS A 466 -0.50 13.27 32.54
CA LYS A 466 -1.85 13.16 31.96
C LYS A 466 -1.94 13.90 30.64
N LEU A 467 -2.17 13.15 29.56
CA LEU A 467 -2.43 13.67 28.22
C LEU A 467 -3.90 13.42 27.84
N GLN A 468 -4.44 14.29 27.00
CA GLN A 468 -5.68 14.05 26.28
C GLN A 468 -5.34 13.71 24.83
N VAL A 469 -5.65 12.48 24.41
CA VAL A 469 -5.37 11.99 23.05
C VAL A 469 -6.65 12.02 22.23
N THR A 470 -6.56 12.51 21.00
CA THR A 470 -7.65 12.60 20.05
C THR A 470 -7.27 11.84 18.77
N PHE A 471 -8.04 10.80 18.44
CA PHE A 471 -7.94 10.10 17.16
C PHE A 471 -9.15 10.43 16.29
N ASN A 472 -8.92 10.62 14.98
CA ASN A 472 -10.02 10.69 14.02
C ASN A 472 -10.33 9.27 13.53
N VAL A 473 -11.50 8.75 13.88
CA VAL A 473 -11.96 7.42 13.47
C VAL A 473 -13.21 7.62 12.61
N ASN A 474 -13.13 7.28 11.32
CA ASN A 474 -14.23 7.43 10.36
C ASN A 474 -14.81 8.86 10.28
N GLY A 475 -13.97 9.90 10.40
CA GLY A 475 -14.40 11.30 10.38
C GLY A 475 -14.81 11.86 11.75
N GLU A 476 -14.97 11.02 12.78
CA GLU A 476 -15.31 11.43 14.14
C GLU A 476 -14.07 11.54 15.02
N ASN A 477 -13.94 12.65 15.74
CA ASN A 477 -12.89 12.82 16.74
C ASN A 477 -13.27 12.11 18.04
N ARG A 478 -12.50 11.10 18.41
CA ARG A 478 -12.64 10.37 19.67
C ARG A 478 -11.53 10.79 20.62
N GLN A 479 -11.93 11.31 21.77
CA GLN A 479 -11.02 11.73 22.83
C GLN A 479 -10.95 10.65 23.91
N SER A 480 -9.76 10.46 24.47
CA SER A 480 -9.56 9.60 25.63
C SER A 480 -8.42 10.14 26.48
N ASP A 481 -8.52 9.95 27.79
CA ASP A 481 -7.46 10.27 28.73
C ASP A 481 -6.34 9.23 28.65
N TYR A 482 -5.11 9.70 28.61
CA TYR A 482 -3.91 8.90 28.47
C TYR A 482 -2.93 9.26 29.59
N TYR A 483 -2.68 8.31 30.48
CA TYR A 483 -1.85 8.49 31.66
C TYR A 483 -0.53 7.76 31.48
N VAL A 484 0.57 8.49 31.46
CA VAL A 484 1.91 7.91 31.63
C VAL A 484 2.12 7.70 33.12
N LEU A 485 2.04 6.45 33.59
CA LEU A 485 2.11 6.10 35.01
C LEU A 485 3.54 5.97 35.51
N ALA A 486 4.45 5.50 34.66
CA ALA A 486 5.88 5.42 34.95
C ALA A 486 6.69 5.41 33.65
N THR A 487 7.83 6.09 33.63
CA THR A 487 8.80 6.04 32.55
C THR A 487 10.13 6.58 33.04
N ASN A 488 11.24 6.08 32.52
CA ASN A 488 12.54 6.74 32.63
C ASN A 488 12.94 7.46 31.34
N TYR A 489 12.00 7.60 30.39
CA TYR A 489 12.13 8.22 29.07
C TYR A 489 13.04 7.50 28.07
N ASP A 490 14.12 6.87 28.57
CA ASP A 490 15.18 6.32 27.75
C ASP A 490 14.98 4.83 27.43
N SER A 491 14.18 4.10 28.22
CA SER A 491 14.04 2.64 28.06
C SER A 491 12.61 2.13 28.10
N TYR A 492 11.76 2.54 29.04
CA TYR A 492 10.40 1.99 29.20
C TYR A 492 9.35 3.06 29.47
N ALA A 493 8.09 2.74 29.18
CA ALA A 493 6.94 3.48 29.67
C ALA A 493 5.77 2.54 29.99
N LEU A 494 5.07 2.83 31.08
CA LEU A 494 3.81 2.20 31.47
C LEU A 494 2.68 3.20 31.32
N VAL A 495 1.66 2.82 30.55
CA VAL A 495 0.60 3.70 30.12
C VAL A 495 -0.75 3.15 30.54
N TYR A 496 -1.69 4.01 30.89
CA TYR A 496 -3.05 3.65 31.29
C TYR A 496 -4.10 4.58 30.67
N THR A 497 -5.28 4.04 30.40
CA THR A 497 -6.48 4.79 30.01
C THR A 497 -7.68 4.25 30.77
N CYS A 498 -8.69 5.10 30.95
CA CYS A 498 -9.91 4.74 31.66
C CYS A 498 -11.11 5.53 31.14
N ASP A 499 -12.20 4.83 30.84
CA ASP A 499 -13.49 5.41 30.50
C ASP A 499 -14.58 4.87 31.43
N THR A 500 -15.34 5.77 32.08
CA THR A 500 -16.50 5.38 32.89
C THR A 500 -17.68 5.06 31.98
N LEU A 501 -18.24 3.87 32.11
CA LEU A 501 -19.37 3.37 31.34
C LEU A 501 -20.70 3.79 31.97
N GLN A 502 -21.78 3.73 31.18
CA GLN A 502 -23.13 4.09 31.64
C GLN A 502 -23.66 3.19 32.78
N ASN A 503 -23.17 1.95 32.86
CA ASN A 503 -23.51 1.01 33.94
C ASN A 503 -22.78 1.33 35.27
N GLY A 504 -21.94 2.36 35.30
CA GLY A 504 -21.15 2.76 36.47
C GLY A 504 -19.82 2.00 36.63
N ASN A 505 -19.54 1.02 35.77
CA ASN A 505 -18.23 0.38 35.68
C ASN A 505 -17.25 1.25 34.89
N ARG A 506 -15.99 0.83 34.84
CA ARG A 506 -14.96 1.46 34.02
C ARG A 506 -14.35 0.47 33.05
N ARG A 507 -14.11 0.93 31.84
CA ARG A 507 -13.28 0.24 30.86
C ARG A 507 -11.86 0.77 30.98
N VAL A 508 -10.89 -0.11 31.12
CA VAL A 508 -9.47 0.28 31.24
C VAL A 508 -8.64 -0.33 30.13
N GLY A 509 -7.59 0.39 29.75
CA GLY A 509 -6.55 -0.09 28.85
C GLY A 509 -5.19 0.22 29.44
N SER A 510 -4.20 -0.62 29.15
CA SER A 510 -2.83 -0.37 29.56
C SER A 510 -1.84 -0.97 28.58
N TRP A 511 -0.69 -0.30 28.42
CA TRP A 511 0.37 -0.69 27.51
C TRP A 511 1.73 -0.59 28.21
N VAL A 512 2.58 -1.58 27.96
CA VAL A 512 4.00 -1.58 28.31
C VAL A 512 4.80 -1.29 27.05
N LEU A 513 5.55 -0.21 27.07
CA LEU A 513 6.32 0.30 25.94
C LEU A 513 7.82 0.26 26.26
N SER A 514 8.65 0.07 25.23
CA SER A 514 10.11 0.09 25.32
C SER A 514 10.77 0.85 24.17
N LYS A 515 11.86 1.59 24.43
CA LYS A 515 12.69 2.21 23.38
C LYS A 515 13.56 1.19 22.64
N THR A 516 13.92 0.10 23.31
CA THR A 516 14.91 -0.88 22.82
C THR A 516 14.27 -2.20 22.36
N GLY A 517 12.99 -2.42 22.68
CA GLY A 517 12.30 -3.68 22.43
C GLY A 517 12.53 -4.74 23.52
N THR A 518 13.26 -4.39 24.58
CA THR A 518 13.52 -5.25 25.75
C THR A 518 13.38 -4.43 27.04
N LEU A 519 13.23 -5.09 28.18
CA LEU A 519 13.18 -4.45 29.50
C LEU A 519 14.31 -4.98 30.38
N SER A 520 14.96 -4.11 31.14
CA SER A 520 15.88 -4.55 32.20
C SER A 520 15.09 -5.07 33.42
N LEU A 521 15.75 -5.83 34.30
CA LEU A 521 15.14 -6.29 35.55
C LEU A 521 14.67 -5.12 36.44
N GLY A 522 15.39 -4.00 36.40
CA GLY A 522 15.01 -2.78 37.14
C GLY A 522 13.74 -2.17 36.57
N ASP A 523 13.66 -2.00 35.25
CA ASP A 523 12.47 -1.45 34.58
C ASP A 523 11.24 -2.33 34.83
N GLN A 524 11.39 -3.66 34.73
CA GLN A 524 10.30 -4.60 35.03
C GLN A 524 9.84 -4.50 36.48
N SER A 525 10.77 -4.33 37.44
CA SER A 525 10.42 -4.21 38.86
C SER A 525 9.64 -2.92 39.14
N GLU A 526 10.00 -1.81 38.50
CA GLU A 526 9.26 -0.55 38.60
C GLU A 526 7.86 -0.64 37.99
N ILE A 527 7.74 -1.27 36.81
CA ILE A 527 6.44 -1.55 36.17
C ILE A 527 5.56 -2.40 37.10
N ASP A 528 6.07 -3.52 37.60
CA ASP A 528 5.33 -4.42 38.50
C ASP A 528 4.90 -3.71 39.79
N ALA A 529 5.77 -2.87 40.36
CA ALA A 529 5.45 -2.06 41.53
C ALA A 529 4.30 -1.07 41.26
N VAL A 530 4.31 -0.39 40.11
CA VAL A 530 3.23 0.54 39.72
C VAL A 530 1.93 -0.20 39.41
N VAL A 531 1.99 -1.32 38.70
CA VAL A 531 0.83 -2.19 38.44
C VAL A 531 0.17 -2.64 39.75
N SER A 532 0.96 -3.05 40.74
CA SER A 532 0.43 -3.56 42.03
C SER A 532 -0.27 -2.50 42.89
N ARG A 533 0.12 -1.22 42.78
CA ARG A 533 -0.43 -0.13 43.60
C ARG A 533 -1.50 0.72 42.91
N THR A 534 -1.71 0.53 41.61
CA THR A 534 -2.68 1.30 40.83
C THR A 534 -3.98 0.51 40.65
N GLN A 535 -5.03 0.94 41.35
CA GLN A 535 -6.36 0.35 41.28
C GLN A 535 -6.98 0.55 39.90
N GLY A 536 -6.86 -0.47 39.05
CA GLY A 536 -7.16 -0.39 37.62
C GLY A 536 -6.20 -1.22 36.76
N LEU A 537 -5.04 -1.59 37.33
CA LEU A 537 -4.08 -2.48 36.71
C LEU A 537 -4.02 -3.82 37.44
N HIS A 538 -3.78 -4.89 36.68
CA HIS A 538 -3.54 -6.24 37.19
C HIS A 538 -2.58 -6.96 36.23
N LYS A 539 -1.57 -7.64 36.77
CA LYS A 539 -0.50 -8.24 35.97
C LYS A 539 -1.01 -9.31 34.98
N GLU A 540 -2.00 -10.09 35.39
CA GLU A 540 -2.56 -11.18 34.58
C GLU A 540 -3.34 -10.70 33.35
N TYR A 541 -3.67 -9.41 33.25
CA TYR A 541 -4.43 -8.87 32.11
C TYR A 541 -3.55 -8.46 30.93
N TYR A 542 -2.21 -8.45 31.08
CA TYR A 542 -1.31 -8.09 29.99
C TYR A 542 -1.08 -9.28 29.06
N GLN A 543 -1.46 -9.10 27.79
CA GLN A 543 -1.13 -9.99 26.69
C GLN A 543 0.17 -9.54 26.02
N PRO A 544 1.10 -10.46 25.71
CA PRO A 544 2.35 -10.12 25.04
C PRO A 544 2.11 -9.67 23.60
N THR A 545 2.77 -8.60 23.19
CA THR A 545 2.85 -8.15 21.80
C THR A 545 4.13 -8.71 21.19
N ARG A 546 4.02 -9.57 20.18
CA ARG A 546 5.16 -10.22 19.55
C ARG A 546 5.92 -9.25 18.64
N GLN A 547 7.24 -9.43 18.63
CA GLN A 547 8.21 -8.54 17.99
C GLN A 547 9.22 -9.28 17.11
N GLU A 548 8.98 -10.55 16.82
CA GLU A 548 9.87 -11.36 15.96
C GLU A 548 9.86 -10.83 14.52
N PRO A 549 10.93 -11.09 13.73
CA PRO A 549 11.01 -10.63 12.34
C PRO A 549 9.79 -10.98 11.49
N ASP A 550 9.21 -12.17 11.67
CA ASP A 550 8.03 -12.64 10.93
C ASP A 550 6.75 -11.90 11.38
N ASP A 551 6.57 -11.63 12.67
CA ASP A 551 5.46 -10.83 13.19
C ASP A 551 5.53 -9.36 12.73
N CYS A 552 6.74 -8.88 12.41
CA CYS A 552 7.03 -7.54 11.92
C CYS A 552 7.09 -7.42 10.39
N PHE A 553 7.01 -8.53 9.64
CA PHE A 553 7.04 -8.49 8.19
C PHE A 553 5.71 -7.97 7.63
N TYR A 554 5.79 -7.09 6.64
CA TYR A 554 4.62 -6.61 5.92
C TYR A 554 4.93 -6.29 4.47
N TYR A 555 3.89 -6.37 3.63
CA TYR A 555 3.86 -5.83 2.29
C TYR A 555 3.36 -4.37 2.37
N PRO A 556 4.17 -3.37 1.99
CA PRO A 556 3.69 -1.99 1.93
C PRO A 556 2.54 -1.83 0.92
N GLU A 557 1.78 -0.74 1.01
CA GLU A 557 0.75 -0.47 0.01
C GLU A 557 1.41 -0.26 -1.36
N PHE A 558 0.86 -0.89 -2.41
CA PHE A 558 1.43 -0.81 -3.74
C PHE A 558 1.23 0.59 -4.34
N ASP A 559 2.31 1.17 -4.85
CA ASP A 559 2.25 2.37 -5.68
C ASP A 559 2.79 1.99 -7.07
N PRO A 560 1.97 2.15 -8.13
CA PRO A 560 2.37 1.79 -9.49
C PRO A 560 3.50 2.66 -10.06
N THR A 561 3.86 3.76 -9.38
CA THR A 561 4.98 4.64 -9.75
C THR A 561 6.32 4.22 -9.15
N TRP A 562 6.37 3.17 -8.33
CA TRP A 562 7.62 2.66 -7.79
C TRP A 562 8.60 2.26 -8.88
N ASP A 563 9.88 2.53 -8.67
CA ASP A 563 10.96 1.98 -9.51
C ASP A 563 11.27 0.52 -9.16
N PHE A 564 11.06 0.13 -7.90
CA PHE A 564 11.33 -1.21 -7.37
C PHE A 564 10.34 -1.58 -6.26
N VAL A 565 10.13 -2.87 -6.06
CA VAL A 565 9.53 -3.38 -4.81
C VAL A 565 10.61 -3.53 -3.76
N GLU A 566 10.56 -2.70 -2.72
CA GLU A 566 11.48 -2.74 -1.57
C GLU A 566 10.73 -3.22 -0.32
N LEU A 567 11.18 -4.33 0.25
CA LEU A 567 10.55 -4.99 1.40
C LEU A 567 11.47 -4.97 2.62
N PRO A 568 10.91 -4.95 3.85
CA PRO A 568 11.70 -5.08 5.07
C PRO A 568 12.33 -6.49 5.17
N GLY A 569 13.48 -6.57 5.83
CA GLY A 569 14.22 -7.82 6.05
C GLY A 569 15.21 -8.15 4.94
N SER A 570 15.99 -9.21 5.16
CA SER A 570 16.95 -9.74 4.19
C SER A 570 16.31 -10.78 3.26
N CYS A 571 16.88 -11.01 2.08
CA CYS A 571 16.45 -12.05 1.15
C CYS A 571 16.40 -13.42 1.83
N ASP A 572 15.29 -14.14 1.65
CA ASP A 572 15.13 -15.45 2.25
C ASP A 572 16.04 -16.47 1.54
N THR A 573 17.08 -16.91 2.26
CA THR A 573 18.06 -17.90 1.77
C THR A 573 17.48 -19.30 1.60
N ARG A 574 16.22 -19.55 2.00
CA ARG A 574 15.50 -20.82 1.81
C ARG A 574 14.75 -20.90 0.48
N ILE A 575 14.53 -19.76 -0.21
CA ILE A 575 13.90 -19.77 -1.53
C ILE A 575 14.77 -20.56 -2.51
N ARG A 576 14.13 -21.46 -3.26
CA ARG A 576 14.76 -22.32 -4.27
C ARG A 576 13.96 -22.21 -5.57
N GLY A 577 14.64 -22.36 -6.70
CA GLY A 577 13.96 -22.55 -7.98
C GLY A 577 13.30 -23.93 -8.06
N VAL A 578 12.49 -24.14 -9.09
CA VAL A 578 11.87 -25.43 -9.41
C VAL A 578 12.93 -26.54 -9.44
N ALA A 579 12.61 -27.71 -8.89
CA ALA A 579 13.50 -28.86 -8.91
C ALA A 579 13.60 -29.49 -10.31
N ASN A 580 14.73 -30.14 -10.60
CA ASN A 580 15.03 -30.79 -11.88
C ASN A 580 14.88 -29.82 -13.08
N PHE A 581 15.39 -28.60 -12.93
CA PHE A 581 15.26 -27.58 -13.97
C PHE A 581 16.05 -27.96 -15.23
N ASP A 582 15.32 -28.07 -16.34
CA ASP A 582 15.87 -28.34 -17.67
C ASP A 582 16.15 -27.04 -18.43
N ALA A 583 17.42 -26.64 -18.47
CA ALA A 583 17.84 -25.40 -19.14
C ALA A 583 17.68 -25.47 -20.66
N GLU A 584 17.76 -26.65 -21.27
CA GLU A 584 17.61 -26.82 -22.72
C GLU A 584 16.16 -26.58 -23.13
N LYS A 585 15.20 -27.15 -22.40
CA LYS A 585 13.76 -26.89 -22.64
C LYS A 585 13.34 -25.46 -22.32
N TYR A 586 14.09 -24.77 -21.47
CA TYR A 586 13.83 -23.36 -21.16
C TYR A 586 14.22 -22.40 -22.28
N THR A 587 15.04 -22.86 -23.25
CA THR A 587 15.48 -22.04 -24.38
C THR A 587 14.32 -21.59 -25.28
N GLY A 588 14.60 -20.68 -26.22
CA GLY A 588 13.61 -20.06 -27.09
C GLY A 588 13.13 -18.70 -26.58
N GLU A 589 12.06 -18.20 -27.18
CA GLU A 589 11.47 -16.91 -26.83
C GLU A 589 10.43 -17.04 -25.72
N TRP A 590 10.45 -16.07 -24.81
CA TRP A 590 9.47 -15.85 -23.76
C TRP A 590 8.91 -14.43 -23.86
N ILE A 591 7.60 -14.32 -23.74
CA ILE A 591 6.83 -13.08 -23.77
C ILE A 591 6.51 -12.68 -22.33
N GLU A 592 6.91 -11.48 -21.92
CA GLU A 592 6.61 -10.98 -20.57
C GLU A 592 5.14 -10.54 -20.49
N VAL A 593 4.36 -11.16 -19.60
CA VAL A 593 2.94 -10.85 -19.41
C VAL A 593 2.75 -9.78 -18.35
N SER A 594 3.52 -9.87 -17.27
CA SER A 594 3.54 -8.88 -16.19
C SER A 594 4.85 -8.93 -15.42
N ARG A 595 5.17 -7.84 -14.75
CA ARG A 595 6.42 -7.72 -13.97
C ARG A 595 6.21 -6.86 -12.73
N TYR A 596 7.06 -7.05 -11.74
CA TYR A 596 7.27 -6.02 -10.72
C TYR A 596 7.90 -4.79 -11.36
N PRO A 597 7.73 -3.60 -10.78
CA PRO A 597 8.42 -2.42 -11.26
C PRO A 597 9.94 -2.63 -11.39
N GLN A 598 10.48 -2.20 -12.53
CA GLN A 598 11.88 -2.29 -12.89
C GLN A 598 12.30 -0.98 -13.59
N PRO A 599 13.32 -0.25 -13.09
CA PRO A 599 13.69 1.06 -13.63
C PRO A 599 14.27 0.99 -15.06
N THR A 600 14.84 -0.16 -15.42
CA THR A 600 15.49 -0.39 -16.72
C THR A 600 14.54 -0.99 -17.77
N GLN A 601 13.27 -1.22 -17.40
CA GLN A 601 12.22 -1.69 -18.30
C GLN A 601 11.05 -0.69 -18.30
N SER A 602 11.21 0.44 -18.96
CA SER A 602 10.14 1.46 -19.10
C SER A 602 9.21 1.20 -20.30
N GLY A 603 9.61 0.31 -21.20
CA GLY A 603 8.88 -0.03 -22.41
C GLY A 603 7.80 -1.09 -22.25
N GLN A 604 7.25 -1.48 -23.40
CA GLN A 604 6.24 -2.51 -23.57
C GLN A 604 6.72 -3.58 -24.56
N CYS A 605 5.88 -4.57 -24.85
CA CYS A 605 6.21 -5.67 -25.75
C CYS A 605 7.51 -6.39 -25.37
N ASN A 606 7.74 -6.57 -24.07
CA ASN A 606 8.98 -7.15 -23.59
C ASN A 606 9.09 -8.62 -24.05
N ARG A 607 10.27 -9.00 -24.53
CA ARG A 607 10.65 -10.37 -24.93
C ARG A 607 11.97 -10.75 -24.28
N ALA A 608 12.13 -12.02 -23.96
CA ALA A 608 13.39 -12.60 -23.55
C ALA A 608 13.67 -13.84 -24.41
N LYS A 609 14.74 -13.80 -25.21
CA LYS A 609 15.18 -14.92 -26.05
C LYS A 609 16.39 -15.58 -25.42
N TYR A 610 16.34 -16.89 -25.25
CA TYR A 610 17.40 -17.70 -24.67
C TYR A 610 17.94 -18.71 -25.68
N GLU A 611 19.26 -18.80 -25.82
CA GLU A 611 19.90 -19.77 -26.72
C GLU A 611 21.05 -20.49 -26.03
N LEU A 612 21.19 -21.79 -26.25
CA LEU A 612 22.27 -22.58 -25.65
C LEU A 612 23.61 -22.29 -26.36
N LEU A 613 24.63 -21.97 -25.59
CA LEU A 613 25.98 -21.72 -26.09
C LEU A 613 26.82 -23.01 -26.07
N PRO A 614 27.85 -23.14 -26.94
CA PRO A 614 28.76 -24.29 -26.93
C PRO A 614 29.51 -24.49 -25.60
N SER A 615 29.65 -23.43 -24.79
CA SER A 615 30.25 -23.47 -23.46
C SER A 615 29.36 -24.12 -22.40
N GLY A 616 28.08 -24.41 -22.70
CA GLY A 616 27.08 -24.86 -21.75
C GLY A 616 26.36 -23.74 -20.99
N ALA A 617 26.73 -22.48 -21.22
CA ALA A 617 25.97 -21.32 -20.76
C ALA A 617 24.76 -21.03 -21.68
N VAL A 618 23.81 -20.23 -21.22
CA VAL A 618 22.65 -19.79 -22.02
C VAL A 618 22.79 -18.30 -22.32
N SER A 619 22.78 -17.90 -23.58
CA SER A 619 22.71 -16.48 -23.94
C SER A 619 21.33 -15.92 -23.59
N VAL A 620 21.27 -14.64 -23.22
CA VAL A 620 20.02 -13.94 -22.94
C VAL A 620 19.96 -12.70 -23.81
N LEU A 621 18.90 -12.55 -24.61
CA LEU A 621 18.61 -11.33 -25.34
C LEU A 621 17.24 -10.82 -24.91
N ASN A 622 17.23 -9.74 -24.13
CA ASN A 622 16.00 -9.06 -23.76
C ASN A 622 15.74 -7.91 -24.71
N SER A 623 14.48 -7.71 -25.11
CA SER A 623 14.05 -6.57 -25.90
C SER A 623 12.82 -5.90 -25.31
N GLN A 624 12.68 -4.60 -25.52
CA GLN A 624 11.50 -3.81 -25.19
C GLN A 624 11.27 -2.75 -26.28
N VAL A 625 10.03 -2.29 -26.42
CA VAL A 625 9.65 -1.20 -27.32
C VAL A 625 9.41 0.06 -26.50
N VAL A 626 10.15 1.13 -26.81
CA VAL A 626 10.04 2.45 -26.19
C VAL A 626 9.95 3.48 -27.31
N ASN A 627 8.87 4.26 -27.36
CA ASN A 627 8.65 5.30 -28.38
C ASN A 627 8.86 4.79 -29.82
N GLU A 628 8.27 3.63 -30.16
CA GLU A 628 8.41 2.95 -31.47
C GLU A 628 9.84 2.57 -31.87
N GLY A 629 10.78 2.64 -30.93
CA GLY A 629 12.14 2.10 -31.05
C GLY A 629 12.28 0.79 -30.28
N GLN A 630 12.89 -0.21 -30.90
CA GLN A 630 13.25 -1.45 -30.20
C GLN A 630 14.60 -1.27 -29.51
N LEU A 631 14.60 -1.39 -28.18
CA LEU A 631 15.80 -1.43 -27.36
C LEU A 631 16.10 -2.88 -26.98
N THR A 632 17.37 -3.25 -27.03
CA THR A 632 17.82 -4.61 -26.69
C THR A 632 18.98 -4.59 -25.71
N ILE A 633 19.08 -5.63 -24.89
CA ILE A 633 20.23 -5.88 -24.03
C ILE A 633 20.57 -7.37 -24.08
N SER A 634 21.85 -7.65 -24.29
CA SER A 634 22.38 -9.02 -24.34
C SER A 634 23.13 -9.36 -23.06
N GLY A 635 23.13 -10.63 -22.70
CA GLY A 635 23.81 -11.16 -21.53
C GLY A 635 24.00 -12.68 -21.61
N GLN A 636 24.44 -13.26 -20.50
CA GLN A 636 24.60 -14.71 -20.33
C GLN A 636 24.02 -15.14 -18.99
N ALA A 637 23.44 -16.33 -18.96
CA ALA A 637 22.94 -17.01 -17.79
C ALA A 637 23.65 -18.35 -17.64
N VAL A 638 24.11 -18.66 -16.42
CA VAL A 638 24.65 -19.98 -16.05
C VAL A 638 23.84 -20.55 -14.90
N LEU A 639 23.70 -21.87 -14.84
CA LEU A 639 23.12 -22.52 -13.66
C LEU A 639 24.02 -22.24 -12.46
N ALA A 640 23.46 -21.58 -11.45
CA ALA A 640 24.18 -21.15 -10.26
C ALA A 640 24.12 -22.19 -9.14
N SER A 641 23.24 -23.18 -9.25
CA SER A 641 23.08 -24.24 -8.25
C SER A 641 23.58 -25.58 -8.78
N ASN A 642 24.24 -26.33 -7.91
CA ASN A 642 24.64 -27.73 -8.17
C ASN A 642 23.59 -28.73 -7.65
N ASP A 643 22.46 -28.23 -7.13
CA ASP A 643 21.38 -29.02 -6.52
C ASP A 643 20.24 -29.36 -7.50
N GLY A 644 20.41 -29.02 -8.79
CA GLY A 644 19.42 -29.28 -9.84
C GLY A 644 18.20 -28.34 -9.83
N THR A 645 18.21 -27.29 -9.02
CA THR A 645 17.13 -26.28 -9.00
C THR A 645 17.30 -25.24 -10.11
N GLY A 646 16.20 -24.58 -10.51
CA GLY A 646 16.20 -23.49 -11.50
C GLY A 646 16.75 -22.17 -10.94
N LYS A 647 17.96 -22.17 -10.38
CA LYS A 647 18.67 -20.94 -9.96
C LYS A 647 19.70 -20.58 -11.02
N LEU A 648 19.53 -19.41 -11.64
CA LEU A 648 20.37 -18.88 -12.70
C LEU A 648 21.16 -17.67 -12.19
N GLN A 649 22.44 -17.62 -12.50
CA GLN A 649 23.26 -16.43 -12.34
C GLN A 649 23.35 -15.74 -13.69
N VAL A 650 22.75 -14.55 -13.78
CA VAL A 650 22.61 -13.78 -15.02
C VAL A 650 23.56 -12.58 -14.99
N THR A 651 24.26 -12.35 -16.09
CA THR A 651 25.13 -11.18 -16.29
C THR A 651 24.76 -10.51 -17.60
N PHE A 652 24.37 -9.23 -17.53
CA PHE A 652 24.08 -8.42 -18.73
C PHE A 652 25.31 -7.64 -19.15
N ASN A 653 25.51 -7.50 -20.46
CA ASN A 653 26.58 -6.69 -21.04
C ASN A 653 26.40 -5.23 -20.60
N ASN A 654 27.48 -4.57 -20.16
CA ASN A 654 27.50 -3.20 -19.66
C ASN A 654 26.75 -2.95 -18.33
N VAL A 655 26.39 -4.01 -17.60
CA VAL A 655 25.89 -3.92 -16.22
C VAL A 655 26.92 -4.56 -15.29
N ASN A 656 27.30 -3.85 -14.22
CA ASN A 656 28.29 -4.38 -13.28
C ASN A 656 27.67 -5.44 -12.36
N GLY A 657 28.26 -6.63 -12.36
CA GLY A 657 27.91 -7.73 -11.46
C GLY A 657 26.93 -8.72 -12.05
N ALA A 658 26.84 -9.89 -11.41
CA ALA A 658 25.85 -10.91 -11.72
C ALA A 658 24.68 -10.83 -10.76
N SER A 659 23.48 -11.22 -11.21
CA SER A 659 22.27 -11.27 -10.40
C SER A 659 21.69 -12.68 -10.38
N ASP A 660 21.20 -13.09 -9.22
CA ASP A 660 20.56 -14.39 -9.04
C ASP A 660 19.07 -14.30 -9.43
N TYR A 661 18.67 -15.13 -10.38
CA TYR A 661 17.29 -15.33 -10.82
C TYR A 661 16.85 -16.74 -10.45
N TYR A 662 15.65 -16.86 -9.89
CA TYR A 662 15.06 -18.11 -9.45
C TYR A 662 13.82 -18.35 -10.30
N VAL A 663 13.81 -19.40 -11.12
CA VAL A 663 12.62 -19.86 -11.81
C VAL A 663 11.79 -20.63 -10.80
N LEU A 664 10.78 -19.99 -10.21
CA LEU A 664 9.98 -20.57 -9.11
C LEU A 664 8.93 -21.56 -9.62
N ALA A 665 8.43 -21.35 -10.84
CA ALA A 665 7.52 -22.27 -11.52
C ALA A 665 7.73 -22.19 -13.03
N VAL A 666 7.59 -23.31 -13.73
CA VAL A 666 7.72 -23.39 -15.19
C VAL A 666 7.02 -24.63 -15.72
N ASP A 667 6.36 -24.49 -16.87
CA ASP A 667 5.77 -25.58 -17.64
C ASP A 667 6.53 -25.85 -18.97
N TYR A 668 7.51 -25.00 -19.27
CA TYR A 668 8.37 -24.99 -20.48
C TYR A 668 7.63 -24.66 -21.79
N GLU A 669 6.38 -25.07 -21.94
CA GLU A 669 5.56 -24.87 -23.15
C GLU A 669 4.49 -23.77 -23.00
N ASP A 670 4.10 -23.40 -21.77
CA ASP A 670 3.09 -22.36 -21.51
C ASP A 670 3.68 -21.15 -20.77
N TYR A 671 4.13 -21.32 -19.52
CA TYR A 671 4.50 -20.20 -18.63
C TYR A 671 5.80 -20.42 -17.86
N ALA A 672 6.35 -19.32 -17.33
CA ALA A 672 7.37 -19.32 -16.29
C ALA A 672 7.16 -18.16 -15.30
N LEU A 673 7.43 -18.39 -14.02
CA LEU A 673 7.46 -17.38 -12.96
C LEU A 673 8.91 -17.24 -12.48
N VAL A 674 9.46 -16.04 -12.63
CA VAL A 674 10.85 -15.74 -12.28
C VAL A 674 10.90 -14.74 -11.13
N TYR A 675 11.81 -14.97 -10.18
CA TYR A 675 12.03 -14.15 -8.99
C TYR A 675 13.49 -13.74 -8.88
N SER A 676 13.77 -12.55 -8.38
CA SER A 676 15.11 -12.12 -7.98
C SER A 676 15.04 -11.35 -6.67
N CYS A 677 16.11 -11.39 -5.89
CA CYS A 677 16.21 -10.64 -4.65
C CYS A 677 17.64 -10.18 -4.40
N SER A 678 17.78 -8.93 -3.97
CA SER A 678 19.05 -8.35 -3.54
C SER A 678 18.88 -7.60 -2.22
N ASN A 679 19.73 -7.89 -1.24
CA ASN A 679 19.79 -7.12 0.00
C ASN A 679 20.29 -5.70 -0.28
N VAL A 680 19.68 -4.71 0.38
CA VAL A 680 20.07 -3.30 0.33
C VAL A 680 20.29 -2.76 1.75
N GLU A 681 20.73 -1.51 1.87
CA GLU A 681 20.99 -0.87 3.16
C GLU A 681 19.74 -0.80 4.06
N ASN A 682 19.94 -0.51 5.35
CA ASN A 682 18.87 -0.36 6.36
C ASN A 682 18.01 -1.62 6.59
N GLY A 683 18.58 -2.80 6.37
CA GLY A 683 17.90 -4.08 6.66
C GLY A 683 16.71 -4.33 5.75
N LYS A 684 16.78 -3.88 4.49
CA LYS A 684 15.74 -4.09 3.48
C LYS A 684 16.26 -4.95 2.33
N ARG A 685 15.35 -5.37 1.46
CA ARG A 685 15.65 -6.12 0.23
C ARG A 685 14.82 -5.60 -0.93
N ARG A 686 15.40 -5.61 -2.13
CA ARG A 686 14.69 -5.36 -3.38
C ARG A 686 14.30 -6.67 -4.02
N VAL A 687 13.05 -6.78 -4.44
CA VAL A 687 12.49 -7.96 -5.09
C VAL A 687 12.11 -7.62 -6.53
N GLY A 688 12.56 -8.44 -7.47
CA GLY A 688 12.08 -8.45 -8.85
C GLY A 688 11.29 -9.72 -9.11
N SER A 689 10.25 -9.62 -9.94
CA SER A 689 9.54 -10.81 -10.40
C SER A 689 8.90 -10.58 -11.76
N TRP A 690 8.86 -11.63 -12.58
CA TRP A 690 8.36 -11.60 -13.95
C TRP A 690 7.51 -12.83 -14.21
N VAL A 691 6.35 -12.62 -14.82
CA VAL A 691 5.51 -13.68 -15.36
C VAL A 691 5.73 -13.71 -16.87
N LEU A 692 6.17 -14.85 -17.36
CA LEU A 692 6.49 -15.09 -18.76
C LEU A 692 5.53 -16.11 -19.36
N SER A 693 5.24 -15.97 -20.65
CA SER A 693 4.41 -16.88 -21.45
C SER A 693 5.09 -17.20 -22.79
N ARG A 694 4.89 -18.40 -23.32
CA ARG A 694 5.32 -18.77 -24.68
C ARG A 694 4.47 -18.13 -25.77
N THR A 695 3.20 -17.83 -25.48
CA THR A 695 2.23 -17.34 -26.48
C THR A 695 1.79 -15.89 -26.26
N GLY A 696 2.20 -15.28 -25.14
CA GLY A 696 1.77 -13.94 -24.72
C GLY A 696 0.43 -13.93 -23.98
N THR A 697 -0.18 -15.10 -23.80
CA THR A 697 -1.39 -15.33 -23.00
C THR A 697 -1.17 -16.48 -22.03
N LEU A 698 -1.88 -16.49 -20.90
CA LEU A 698 -1.75 -17.52 -19.87
C LEU A 698 -3.02 -18.35 -19.79
N SER A 699 -2.88 -19.68 -19.78
CA SER A 699 -4.01 -20.58 -19.52
C SER A 699 -4.55 -20.42 -18.09
N ALA A 700 -5.78 -20.88 -17.84
CA ALA A 700 -6.33 -20.88 -16.47
C ALA A 700 -5.50 -21.76 -15.51
N ALA A 701 -4.93 -22.87 -16.03
CA ALA A 701 -4.04 -23.73 -15.27
C ALA A 701 -2.73 -23.03 -14.91
N ALA A 702 -2.12 -22.32 -15.87
CA ALA A 702 -0.93 -21.50 -15.63
C ALA A 702 -1.17 -20.43 -14.58
N ASN A 703 -2.28 -19.67 -14.69
CA ASN A 703 -2.64 -18.66 -13.70
C ASN A 703 -2.77 -19.25 -12.29
N ASN A 704 -3.46 -20.39 -12.15
CA ASN A 704 -3.62 -21.06 -10.85
C ASN A 704 -2.27 -21.50 -10.27
N ALA A 705 -1.38 -22.06 -11.09
CA ALA A 705 -0.07 -22.52 -10.63
C ALA A 705 0.84 -21.35 -10.22
N ILE A 706 0.83 -20.26 -10.99
CA ILE A 706 1.55 -19.01 -10.68
C ILE A 706 1.02 -18.41 -9.36
N ASP A 707 -0.30 -18.28 -9.23
CA ASP A 707 -0.93 -17.71 -8.03
C ASP A 707 -0.63 -18.52 -6.77
N GLN A 708 -0.61 -19.85 -6.87
CA GLN A 708 -0.22 -20.73 -5.78
C GLN A 708 1.21 -20.45 -5.31
N VAL A 709 2.17 -20.38 -6.25
CA VAL A 709 3.57 -20.10 -5.90
C VAL A 709 3.76 -18.69 -5.34
N ILE A 710 3.08 -17.68 -5.90
CA ILE A 710 3.08 -16.31 -5.35
C ILE A 710 2.59 -16.34 -3.90
N SER A 711 1.48 -17.01 -3.61
CA SER A 711 0.89 -17.04 -2.25
C SER A 711 1.76 -17.75 -1.20
N GLN A 712 2.67 -18.63 -1.62
CA GLN A 712 3.53 -19.43 -0.74
C GLN A 712 4.95 -18.86 -0.62
N THR A 713 5.31 -17.85 -1.41
CA THR A 713 6.66 -17.29 -1.46
C THR A 713 6.69 -15.94 -0.78
N GLN A 714 7.25 -15.88 0.44
CA GLN A 714 7.43 -14.62 1.17
C GLN A 714 8.30 -13.65 0.35
N GLY A 715 7.74 -12.48 0.04
CA GLY A 715 8.34 -11.49 -0.86
C GLY A 715 7.60 -11.34 -2.19
N LEU A 716 6.64 -12.22 -2.49
CA LEU A 716 5.74 -12.08 -3.63
C LEU A 716 4.30 -11.78 -3.18
N LEU A 717 3.73 -10.75 -3.78
CA LEU A 717 2.34 -10.37 -3.72
C LEU A 717 1.80 -10.09 -5.13
N LYS A 718 0.61 -10.63 -5.44
CA LYS A 718 -0.01 -10.52 -6.77
C LYS A 718 -0.32 -9.08 -7.17
N GLU A 719 -0.70 -8.23 -6.21
CA GLU A 719 -1.04 -6.82 -6.41
C GLU A 719 0.11 -5.98 -6.98
N TYR A 720 1.35 -6.44 -6.84
CA TYR A 720 2.54 -5.70 -7.27
C TYR A 720 2.92 -5.95 -8.75
N TYR A 721 2.26 -6.88 -9.43
CA TYR A 721 2.53 -7.14 -10.85
C TYR A 721 1.84 -6.10 -11.73
N LEU A 722 2.64 -5.31 -12.43
CA LEU A 722 2.20 -4.43 -13.49
C LEU A 722 2.06 -5.22 -14.80
N PRO A 723 0.92 -5.14 -15.49
CA PRO A 723 0.75 -5.81 -16.77
C PRO A 723 1.67 -5.19 -17.83
N THR A 724 2.24 -6.04 -18.67
CA THR A 724 3.01 -5.62 -19.85
C THR A 724 2.14 -5.77 -21.09
N SER A 725 1.90 -4.67 -21.80
CA SER A 725 1.08 -4.66 -23.00
C SER A 725 1.76 -5.42 -24.13
N GLN A 726 1.00 -6.32 -24.74
CA GLN A 726 1.37 -7.13 -25.89
C GLN A 726 0.53 -6.81 -27.14
N SER A 727 -0.15 -5.66 -27.13
CA SER A 727 -0.94 -5.21 -28.29
C SER A 727 -0.05 -4.89 -29.49
N PHE A 728 -0.59 -4.97 -30.71
CA PHE A 728 0.14 -4.57 -31.92
C PHE A 728 0.68 -3.14 -31.85
N ALA A 729 -0.05 -2.21 -31.24
CA ALA A 729 0.40 -0.82 -31.06
C ALA A 729 1.60 -0.73 -30.12
N SER A 730 1.57 -1.45 -28.99
CA SER A 730 2.68 -1.48 -28.03
C SER A 730 3.90 -2.26 -28.54
N CYS A 731 3.67 -3.20 -29.47
CA CYS A 731 4.72 -3.98 -30.13
C CYS A 731 5.23 -3.37 -31.44
N PHE A 732 4.68 -2.23 -31.87
CA PHE A 732 5.12 -1.59 -33.09
C PHE A 732 6.48 -0.90 -32.89
N TYR A 733 7.41 -1.18 -33.78
CA TYR A 733 8.67 -0.47 -33.86
C TYR A 733 9.17 -0.43 -35.31
N TYR A 734 10.07 0.50 -35.60
CA TYR A 734 10.78 0.56 -36.88
C TYR A 734 12.06 -0.30 -36.82
N PRO A 735 12.12 -1.45 -37.51
CA PRO A 735 13.33 -2.27 -37.52
C PRO A 735 14.49 -1.52 -38.15
N LYS A 736 15.69 -1.70 -37.58
CA LYS A 736 16.94 -1.28 -38.23
C LYS A 736 17.41 -2.41 -39.13
N PHE A 737 17.80 -2.06 -40.35
CA PHE A 737 18.28 -3.01 -41.34
C PHE A 737 19.76 -2.74 -41.60
N ASP A 738 20.62 -3.72 -41.30
CA ASP A 738 22.05 -3.61 -41.58
C ASP A 738 22.37 -3.86 -43.06
N GLU A 739 21.44 -4.49 -43.78
CA GLU A 739 21.54 -4.85 -45.20
C GLU A 739 20.35 -4.28 -45.99
N PRO A 740 20.50 -3.98 -47.30
CA PRO A 740 19.40 -3.55 -48.15
C PRO A 740 18.27 -4.57 -48.17
N GLN A 741 17.07 -4.14 -47.82
CA GLN A 741 15.89 -5.00 -47.81
C GLN A 741 15.25 -5.10 -49.19
N GLN A 742 14.60 -6.23 -49.47
CA GLN A 742 13.75 -6.37 -50.65
C GLN A 742 12.37 -5.76 -50.45
N TYR A 743 11.88 -5.76 -49.20
CA TYR A 743 10.60 -5.18 -48.80
C TYR A 743 10.74 -4.56 -47.41
N ILE A 744 9.93 -3.54 -47.12
CA ILE A 744 9.78 -3.04 -45.76
C ILE A 744 8.61 -3.79 -45.10
N GLU A 745 8.93 -4.70 -44.18
CA GLU A 745 7.95 -5.40 -43.37
C GLU A 745 8.05 -4.94 -41.92
N LEU A 746 6.93 -4.42 -41.40
CA LEU A 746 6.82 -3.84 -40.07
C LEU A 746 5.93 -4.70 -39.17
N PRO A 747 6.15 -4.71 -37.85
CA PRO A 747 5.28 -5.42 -36.91
C PRO A 747 3.83 -4.92 -36.91
N GLY A 748 2.91 -5.85 -36.71
CA GLY A 748 1.46 -5.59 -36.65
C GLY A 748 0.80 -5.40 -38.01
N PRO A 749 -0.54 -5.40 -38.05
CA PRO A 749 -1.31 -5.28 -39.27
C PRO A 749 -1.29 -3.86 -39.84
N CYS A 750 -1.69 -3.71 -41.10
CA CYS A 750 -1.97 -2.44 -41.75
C CYS A 750 -2.93 -1.58 -40.93
N ASP A 751 -2.57 -0.31 -40.77
CA ASP A 751 -3.40 0.66 -40.07
C ASP A 751 -4.57 1.07 -40.95
N THR A 752 -5.75 0.53 -40.62
CA THR A 752 -7.00 0.80 -41.32
C THR A 752 -7.54 2.22 -41.10
N SER A 753 -6.88 3.06 -40.29
CA SER A 753 -7.22 4.47 -40.10
C SER A 753 -6.51 5.41 -41.08
N ILE A 754 -5.42 4.96 -41.72
CA ILE A 754 -4.71 5.76 -42.73
C ILE A 754 -5.64 6.02 -43.92
N ARG A 755 -5.72 7.29 -44.34
CA ARG A 755 -6.52 7.76 -45.48
C ARG A 755 -5.63 8.57 -46.42
N GLY A 756 -5.95 8.54 -47.71
CA GLY A 756 -5.39 9.51 -48.65
C GLY A 756 -5.92 10.92 -48.37
N ILE A 757 -5.35 11.93 -49.03
CA ILE A 757 -5.78 13.31 -48.87
C ILE A 757 -7.29 13.46 -49.14
N PRO A 758 -8.00 14.30 -48.37
CA PRO A 758 -9.42 14.54 -48.60
C PRO A 758 -9.63 15.38 -49.86
N ASN A 759 -10.82 15.27 -50.46
CA ASN A 759 -11.21 15.97 -51.69
C ASN A 759 -10.20 15.76 -52.84
N PHE A 760 -9.74 14.52 -53.00
CA PHE A 760 -8.79 14.17 -54.04
C PHE A 760 -9.38 14.48 -55.42
N ASN A 761 -8.61 15.16 -56.26
CA ASN A 761 -9.00 15.53 -57.62
C ASN A 761 -8.23 14.69 -58.65
N PRO A 762 -8.82 13.62 -59.21
CA PRO A 762 -8.15 12.76 -60.18
C PRO A 762 -7.72 13.49 -61.45
N SER A 763 -8.49 14.48 -61.90
CA SER A 763 -8.17 15.28 -63.09
C SER A 763 -6.95 16.18 -62.87
N ALA A 764 -6.77 16.73 -61.66
CA ALA A 764 -5.56 17.50 -61.33
C ALA A 764 -4.33 16.60 -61.15
N TYR A 765 -4.54 15.32 -60.80
CA TYR A 765 -3.47 14.35 -60.61
C TYR A 765 -2.97 13.70 -61.93
N GLU A 766 -3.70 13.93 -63.03
CA GLU A 766 -3.39 13.42 -64.36
C GLU A 766 -1.98 13.78 -64.84
N GLY A 767 -1.43 12.97 -65.75
CA GLY A 767 -0.20 13.26 -66.47
C GLY A 767 1.02 12.55 -65.88
N PRO A 768 2.22 12.94 -66.33
CA PRO A 768 3.46 12.29 -65.93
C PRO A 768 3.90 12.69 -64.52
N TRP A 769 4.40 11.71 -63.79
CA TRP A 769 5.06 11.81 -62.50
C TRP A 769 6.40 11.10 -62.58
N ILE A 770 7.43 11.74 -62.03
CA ILE A 770 8.80 11.24 -61.95
C ILE A 770 9.05 10.76 -60.53
N GLU A 771 9.47 9.51 -60.38
CA GLU A 771 9.75 8.95 -59.06
C GLU A 771 11.12 9.41 -58.57
N VAL A 772 11.16 10.15 -57.47
CA VAL A 772 12.42 10.69 -56.90
C VAL A 772 13.03 9.73 -55.89
N ALA A 773 12.18 9.04 -55.12
CA ALA A 773 12.61 8.02 -54.18
C ALA A 773 11.49 7.01 -53.92
N ARG A 774 11.85 5.80 -53.51
CA ARG A 774 10.89 4.74 -53.19
C ARG A 774 11.38 3.86 -52.04
N TYR A 775 10.45 3.17 -51.39
CA TYR A 775 10.81 1.99 -50.61
C TYR A 775 11.28 0.87 -51.53
N PRO A 776 12.10 -0.08 -51.04
CA PRO A 776 12.49 -1.24 -51.81
C PRO A 776 11.31 -1.99 -52.43
N GLN A 777 11.38 -2.21 -53.74
CA GLN A 777 10.35 -2.92 -54.53
C GLN A 777 11.05 -3.83 -55.56
N PRO A 778 10.99 -5.17 -55.42
CA PRO A 778 11.71 -6.07 -56.33
C PRO A 778 11.21 -6.02 -57.77
N THR A 779 9.96 -5.59 -57.98
CA THR A 779 9.36 -5.40 -59.32
C THR A 779 9.82 -4.11 -60.00
N GLN A 780 10.53 -3.22 -59.30
CA GLN A 780 11.15 -2.00 -59.82
C GLN A 780 12.67 -2.10 -59.66
N ALA A 781 13.31 -3.02 -60.40
CA ALA A 781 14.76 -3.22 -60.35
C ALA A 781 15.55 -2.16 -61.16
N GLY A 782 14.88 -1.41 -62.03
CA GLY A 782 15.47 -0.37 -62.86
C GLY A 782 15.53 1.01 -62.20
N GLN A 783 15.96 1.98 -62.98
CA GLN A 783 16.06 3.40 -62.61
C GLN A 783 15.25 4.26 -63.56
N CYS A 784 15.33 5.59 -63.43
CA CYS A 784 14.57 6.53 -64.27
C CYS A 784 13.07 6.22 -64.29
N ASN A 785 12.51 5.89 -63.13
CA ASN A 785 11.12 5.46 -63.05
C ASN A 785 10.16 6.61 -63.35
N ARG A 786 9.11 6.34 -64.13
CA ARG A 786 8.03 7.28 -64.46
C ARG A 786 6.68 6.59 -64.26
N ALA A 787 5.68 7.37 -63.89
CA ALA A 787 4.28 6.96 -63.85
C ALA A 787 3.45 7.97 -64.64
N SER A 788 2.68 7.53 -65.62
CA SER A 788 1.79 8.39 -66.41
C SER A 788 0.35 7.97 -66.18
N TYR A 789 -0.48 8.93 -65.77
CA TYR A 789 -1.90 8.73 -65.50
C TYR A 789 -2.71 9.37 -66.62
N THR A 790 -3.68 8.64 -67.18
CA THR A 790 -4.57 9.14 -68.24
C THR A 790 -6.01 8.72 -67.95
N PRO A 791 -6.96 9.65 -67.79
CA PRO A 791 -8.36 9.34 -67.57
C PRO A 791 -8.94 8.49 -68.69
N ILE A 792 -9.77 7.52 -68.34
CA ILE A 792 -10.55 6.70 -69.26
C ILE A 792 -12.03 6.78 -68.90
N ALA A 793 -12.90 6.42 -69.85
CA ALA A 793 -14.35 6.50 -69.66
C ALA A 793 -14.82 5.70 -68.43
N GLY A 794 -15.74 6.27 -67.65
CA GLY A 794 -16.30 5.61 -66.46
C GLY A 794 -15.60 5.91 -65.12
N GLY A 795 -14.74 6.93 -65.05
CA GLY A 795 -14.10 7.39 -63.80
C GLY A 795 -12.86 6.59 -63.38
N ALA A 796 -12.40 5.66 -64.23
CA ALA A 796 -11.13 4.96 -64.08
C ALA A 796 -9.98 5.78 -64.70
N VAL A 797 -8.75 5.47 -64.28
CA VAL A 797 -7.52 6.11 -64.75
C VAL A 797 -6.59 5.02 -65.27
N SER A 798 -6.22 5.09 -66.55
CA SER A 798 -5.15 4.26 -67.11
C SER A 798 -3.82 4.71 -66.52
N LEU A 799 -2.99 3.76 -66.08
CA LEU A 799 -1.67 3.99 -65.51
C LEU A 799 -0.61 3.26 -66.34
N ILE A 800 0.41 3.98 -66.78
CA ILE A 800 1.61 3.39 -67.38
C ILE A 800 2.80 3.69 -66.49
N ASN A 801 3.41 2.66 -65.93
CA ASN A 801 4.68 2.78 -65.24
C ASN A 801 5.81 2.36 -66.17
N SER A 802 6.91 3.11 -66.18
CA SER A 802 8.11 2.77 -66.93
C SER A 802 9.37 2.83 -66.05
N GLN A 803 10.40 2.11 -66.48
CA GLN A 803 11.72 2.08 -65.86
C GLN A 803 12.77 1.71 -66.92
N ILE A 804 14.03 2.08 -66.67
CA ILE A 804 15.17 1.66 -67.49
C ILE A 804 15.89 0.53 -66.77
N VAL A 805 15.97 -0.64 -67.42
CA VAL A 805 16.68 -1.82 -66.91
C VAL A 805 17.72 -2.20 -67.94
N ASN A 806 19.00 -2.19 -67.56
CA ASN A 806 20.13 -2.52 -68.45
C ASN A 806 20.12 -1.73 -69.78
N GLY A 807 19.73 -0.45 -69.75
CA GLY A 807 19.66 0.42 -70.94
C GLY A 807 18.42 0.23 -71.82
N GLU A 808 17.48 -0.63 -71.45
CA GLU A 808 16.23 -0.85 -72.16
C GLU A 808 15.02 -0.30 -71.39
N LEU A 809 14.06 0.27 -72.12
CA LEU A 809 12.80 0.74 -71.56
C LEU A 809 11.86 -0.45 -71.27
N ALA A 810 11.60 -0.70 -70.00
CA ALA A 810 10.54 -1.61 -69.56
C ALA A 810 9.30 -0.82 -69.16
N THR A 811 8.12 -1.26 -69.60
CA THR A 811 6.84 -0.64 -69.25
C THR A 811 5.84 -1.67 -68.74
N ILE A 812 4.93 -1.22 -67.87
CA ILE A 812 3.78 -2.00 -67.42
C ILE A 812 2.54 -1.10 -67.43
N GLN A 813 1.44 -1.65 -67.96
CA GLN A 813 0.16 -0.97 -68.02
C GLN A 813 -0.78 -1.51 -66.94
N GLY A 814 -1.54 -0.62 -66.34
CA GLY A 814 -2.54 -0.92 -65.33
C GLY A 814 -3.71 0.05 -65.37
N VAL A 815 -4.69 -0.22 -64.52
CA VAL A 815 -5.87 0.63 -64.34
C VAL A 815 -6.00 0.95 -62.86
N ALA A 816 -6.18 2.23 -62.53
CA ALA A 816 -6.48 2.71 -61.20
C ALA A 816 -7.95 3.17 -61.16
N VAL A 817 -8.70 2.73 -60.16
CA VAL A 817 -10.05 3.24 -59.87
C VAL A 817 -10.06 3.83 -58.47
N VAL A 818 -10.87 4.85 -58.24
CA VAL A 818 -11.06 5.38 -56.89
C VAL A 818 -11.65 4.26 -56.03
N ALA A 819 -10.94 3.88 -54.97
CA ALA A 819 -11.28 2.72 -54.14
C ALA A 819 -12.43 2.99 -53.17
N ARG A 820 -12.77 4.27 -52.93
CA ARG A 820 -13.79 4.70 -51.98
C ARG A 820 -14.55 5.92 -52.47
N ASP A 821 -15.87 5.91 -52.26
CA ASP A 821 -16.75 7.04 -52.57
C ASP A 821 -16.72 8.16 -51.50
N ASP A 822 -15.73 8.13 -50.58
CA ASP A 822 -15.59 9.09 -49.48
C ASP A 822 -14.79 10.35 -49.85
N GLY A 823 -14.38 10.46 -51.12
CA GLY A 823 -13.63 11.61 -51.65
C GLY A 823 -12.15 11.64 -51.26
N THR A 824 -11.63 10.58 -50.61
CA THR A 824 -10.20 10.49 -50.28
C THR A 824 -9.35 9.99 -51.45
N GLY A 825 -8.07 10.35 -51.46
CA GLY A 825 -7.09 9.94 -52.47
C GLY A 825 -6.66 8.48 -52.35
N GLN A 826 -7.60 7.54 -52.27
CA GLN A 826 -7.34 6.11 -52.26
C GLN A 826 -7.69 5.49 -53.62
N LEU A 827 -6.72 4.84 -54.25
CA LEU A 827 -6.82 4.25 -55.58
C LEU A 827 -6.61 2.73 -55.49
N GLU A 828 -7.53 1.93 -56.02
CA GLU A 828 -7.32 0.50 -56.26
C GLU A 828 -6.62 0.37 -57.63
N VAL A 829 -5.33 0.05 -57.60
CA VAL A 829 -4.49 -0.10 -58.79
C VAL A 829 -4.41 -1.57 -59.17
N SER A 830 -4.70 -1.85 -60.44
CA SER A 830 -4.68 -3.19 -61.02
C SER A 830 -3.63 -3.27 -62.13
N PHE A 831 -2.65 -4.15 -61.99
CA PHE A 831 -1.66 -4.46 -63.03
C PHE A 831 -1.91 -5.85 -63.61
N SER A 832 -1.79 -6.00 -64.93
CA SER A 832 -1.81 -7.31 -65.59
C SER A 832 -0.38 -7.85 -65.69
N VAL A 833 -0.08 -8.94 -64.98
CA VAL A 833 1.23 -9.61 -65.01
C VAL A 833 1.00 -11.07 -65.38
N ASN A 834 1.57 -11.54 -66.50
CA ASN A 834 1.40 -12.93 -66.99
C ASN A 834 -0.07 -13.38 -67.13
N ASN A 835 -0.95 -12.50 -67.61
CA ASN A 835 -2.41 -12.70 -67.69
C ASN A 835 -3.14 -12.84 -66.34
N GLU A 836 -2.49 -12.52 -65.22
CA GLU A 836 -3.13 -12.40 -63.91
C GLU A 836 -3.26 -10.94 -63.50
N ILE A 837 -4.45 -10.56 -63.02
CA ILE A 837 -4.71 -9.22 -62.49
C ILE A 837 -4.27 -9.18 -61.02
N ARG A 838 -3.26 -8.36 -60.73
CA ARG A 838 -2.79 -8.08 -59.36
C ARG A 838 -3.32 -6.74 -58.91
N ARG A 839 -3.97 -6.70 -57.76
CA ARG A 839 -4.59 -5.48 -57.20
C ARG A 839 -3.88 -5.03 -55.94
N SER A 840 -3.72 -3.72 -55.80
CA SER A 840 -3.12 -3.08 -54.63
C SER A 840 -3.82 -1.75 -54.34
N ASN A 841 -3.99 -1.40 -53.07
CA ASN A 841 -4.51 -0.10 -52.67
C ASN A 841 -3.35 0.89 -52.49
N TYR A 842 -3.39 1.99 -53.25
CA TYR A 842 -2.46 3.11 -53.16
C TYR A 842 -3.16 4.30 -52.53
N TYR A 843 -2.49 4.95 -51.60
CA TYR A 843 -2.98 6.08 -50.83
C TYR A 843 -2.12 7.28 -51.17
N VAL A 844 -2.67 8.29 -51.82
CA VAL A 844 -2.00 9.57 -52.03
C VAL A 844 -2.10 10.34 -50.72
N LEU A 845 -1.05 10.29 -49.90
CA LEU A 845 -1.03 10.87 -48.55
C LEU A 845 -0.74 12.37 -48.54
N ALA A 846 -0.04 12.87 -49.57
CA ALA A 846 0.22 14.28 -49.76
C ALA A 846 0.38 14.57 -51.26
N THR A 847 -0.13 15.69 -51.75
CA THR A 847 0.13 16.18 -53.11
C THR A 847 -0.38 17.61 -53.23
N ASP A 848 0.34 18.45 -53.94
CA ASP A 848 -0.14 19.76 -54.41
C ASP A 848 -0.65 19.72 -55.86
N TYR A 849 -0.59 18.52 -56.48
CA TYR A 849 -0.95 18.19 -57.87
C TYR A 849 0.01 18.75 -58.93
N LEU A 850 0.70 19.85 -58.61
CA LEU A 850 1.50 20.65 -59.54
C LEU A 850 2.99 20.34 -59.47
N SER A 851 3.50 19.87 -58.34
CA SER A 851 4.94 19.69 -58.12
C SER A 851 5.30 18.35 -57.49
N TYR A 852 4.59 17.90 -56.45
CA TYR A 852 4.95 16.70 -55.70
C TYR A 852 3.75 15.82 -55.34
N ALA A 853 4.03 14.53 -55.10
CA ALA A 853 3.10 13.62 -54.45
C ALA A 853 3.82 12.58 -53.60
N LEU A 854 3.18 12.16 -52.50
CA LEU A 854 3.59 11.05 -51.64
C LEU A 854 2.54 9.94 -51.73
N VAL A 855 2.95 8.76 -52.17
CA VAL A 855 2.07 7.60 -52.33
C VAL A 855 2.48 6.50 -51.37
N TYR A 856 1.52 5.91 -50.66
CA TYR A 856 1.69 4.82 -49.71
C TYR A 856 0.89 3.59 -50.13
N SER A 857 1.35 2.41 -49.75
CA SER A 857 0.60 1.16 -49.89
C SER A 857 0.89 0.26 -48.69
N CYS A 858 -0.09 -0.58 -48.34
CA CYS A 858 0.06 -1.54 -47.26
C CYS A 858 -0.65 -2.84 -47.57
N ALA A 859 0.00 -3.96 -47.29
CA ALA A 859 -0.60 -5.29 -47.34
C ALA A 859 -0.28 -6.07 -46.06
N ASN A 860 -1.30 -6.69 -45.46
CA ASN A 860 -1.09 -7.62 -44.35
C ASN A 860 -0.35 -8.86 -44.86
N VAL A 861 0.70 -9.25 -44.15
CA VAL A 861 1.48 -10.47 -44.41
C VAL A 861 1.59 -11.26 -43.10
N ASP A 862 2.10 -12.48 -43.17
CA ASP A 862 2.28 -13.34 -41.98
C ASP A 862 1.00 -13.48 -41.12
N ASN A 863 -0.12 -13.81 -41.78
CA ASN A 863 -1.46 -13.88 -41.17
C ASN A 863 -1.90 -12.62 -40.39
N GLY A 864 -1.35 -11.45 -40.73
CA GLY A 864 -1.67 -10.17 -40.09
C GLY A 864 -0.77 -9.80 -38.91
N ASN A 865 0.22 -10.62 -38.57
CA ASN A 865 1.22 -10.28 -37.55
C ASN A 865 2.23 -9.23 -38.03
N LYS A 866 2.34 -9.05 -39.35
CA LYS A 866 3.17 -8.05 -40.00
C LYS A 866 2.42 -7.34 -41.12
N ARG A 867 2.93 -6.19 -41.50
CA ARG A 867 2.47 -5.42 -42.65
C ARG A 867 3.64 -5.13 -43.57
N ARG A 868 3.44 -5.34 -44.87
CA ARG A 868 4.37 -4.91 -45.92
C ARG A 868 3.96 -3.52 -46.39
N VAL A 869 4.89 -2.58 -46.29
CA VAL A 869 4.67 -1.18 -46.66
C VAL A 869 5.46 -0.84 -47.92
N GLY A 870 4.81 -0.18 -48.86
CA GLY A 870 5.45 0.48 -50.00
C GLY A 870 5.19 1.98 -49.96
N SER A 871 6.17 2.78 -50.35
CA SER A 871 6.02 4.22 -50.44
C SER A 871 6.84 4.82 -51.59
N TRP A 872 6.34 5.88 -52.21
CA TRP A 872 6.96 6.56 -53.35
C TRP A 872 6.85 8.08 -53.20
N LYS A 873 7.97 8.78 -53.39
CA LYS A 873 8.05 10.23 -53.52
C LYS A 873 8.08 10.57 -55.01
N LEU A 874 7.10 11.31 -55.48
CA LEU A 874 6.93 11.67 -56.88
C LEU A 874 7.08 13.18 -57.08
N SER A 875 7.62 13.59 -58.23
CA SER A 875 7.80 14.97 -58.66
C SER A 875 7.35 15.17 -60.11
N ARG A 876 6.86 16.36 -60.47
CA ARG A 876 6.60 16.73 -61.87
C ARG A 876 7.87 17.08 -62.65
N SER A 877 8.92 17.54 -61.97
CA SER A 877 10.18 17.99 -62.60
C SER A 877 11.32 16.97 -62.51
N GLY A 878 11.19 15.96 -61.63
CA GLY A 878 12.24 14.99 -61.32
C GLY A 878 13.14 15.42 -60.16
N THR A 879 12.90 16.60 -59.59
CA THR A 879 13.52 17.08 -58.34
C THR A 879 12.44 17.62 -57.40
N LEU A 880 12.67 17.58 -56.09
CA LEU A 880 11.74 18.13 -55.10
C LEU A 880 12.30 19.44 -54.54
N ALA A 881 11.49 20.50 -54.47
CA ALA A 881 11.90 21.73 -53.83
C ALA A 881 11.90 21.57 -52.30
N THR A 882 12.64 22.44 -51.59
CA THR A 882 12.73 22.38 -50.11
C THR A 882 11.36 22.39 -49.43
N GLN A 883 10.40 23.15 -49.95
CA GLN A 883 9.04 23.22 -49.41
C GLN A 883 8.25 21.91 -49.61
N ASP A 884 8.48 21.23 -50.74
CA ASP A 884 7.80 19.98 -51.09
C ASP A 884 8.35 18.84 -50.22
N ILE A 885 9.67 18.82 -50.01
CA ILE A 885 10.35 17.92 -49.07
C ILE A 885 9.77 18.11 -47.67
N ALA A 886 9.68 19.36 -47.18
CA ALA A 886 9.12 19.63 -45.86
C ALA A 886 7.65 19.17 -45.72
N ALA A 887 6.84 19.30 -46.78
CA ALA A 887 5.46 18.82 -46.78
C ALA A 887 5.38 17.28 -46.76
N ILE A 888 6.25 16.59 -47.50
CA ILE A 888 6.37 15.12 -47.49
C ILE A 888 6.83 14.64 -46.12
N ASP A 889 7.90 15.22 -45.57
CA ASP A 889 8.51 14.80 -44.31
C ASP A 889 7.54 14.97 -43.13
N ALA A 890 6.72 16.02 -43.15
CA ALA A 890 5.66 16.21 -42.15
C ALA A 890 4.63 15.07 -42.15
N VAL A 891 4.25 14.56 -43.33
CA VAL A 891 3.30 13.45 -43.46
C VAL A 891 3.97 12.11 -43.14
N VAL A 892 5.23 11.91 -43.55
CA VAL A 892 6.03 10.73 -43.19
C VAL A 892 6.15 10.63 -41.66
N GLY A 893 6.55 11.71 -40.98
CA GLY A 893 6.70 11.72 -39.52
C GLY A 893 5.40 11.59 -38.74
N ALA A 894 4.25 11.91 -39.34
CA ALA A 894 2.93 11.79 -38.72
C ALA A 894 2.23 10.44 -39.00
N THR A 895 2.75 9.61 -39.90
CA THR A 895 2.08 8.38 -40.36
C THR A 895 2.82 7.15 -39.88
N GLN A 896 2.23 6.41 -38.92
CA GLN A 896 2.81 5.15 -38.45
C GLN A 896 2.96 4.16 -39.61
N GLY A 897 4.18 3.69 -39.81
CA GLY A 897 4.56 2.80 -40.91
C GLY A 897 5.38 3.47 -42.01
N LEU A 898 5.59 4.79 -41.93
CA LEU A 898 6.53 5.53 -42.77
C LEU A 898 7.71 6.03 -41.94
N SER A 899 8.91 5.77 -42.44
CA SER A 899 10.19 6.31 -41.97
C SER A 899 11.00 6.82 -43.17
N GLU A 900 11.73 7.91 -42.96
CA GLU A 900 12.61 8.47 -43.99
C GLU A 900 13.79 7.55 -44.31
N ASP A 901 14.30 6.83 -43.29
CA ASP A 901 15.46 5.94 -43.38
C ASP A 901 15.26 4.76 -44.35
N TYR A 902 14.02 4.49 -44.78
CA TYR A 902 13.69 3.39 -45.68
C TYR A 902 13.59 3.80 -47.16
N TYR A 903 13.65 5.10 -47.48
CA TYR A 903 13.64 5.53 -48.88
C TYR A 903 15.00 5.31 -49.53
N GLN A 904 14.96 4.77 -50.74
CA GLN A 904 16.07 4.70 -51.67
C GLN A 904 15.85 5.75 -52.77
N THR A 905 16.86 6.55 -53.05
CA THR A 905 16.82 7.52 -54.15
C THR A 905 16.75 6.78 -55.48
N THR A 906 15.85 7.24 -56.36
CA THR A 906 15.76 6.77 -57.74
C THR A 906 16.65 7.67 -58.60
N ASP A 907 17.57 7.09 -59.37
CA ASP A 907 18.48 7.85 -60.23
C ASP A 907 17.71 8.40 -61.45
N GLN A 908 17.82 9.71 -61.63
CA GLN A 908 17.16 10.51 -62.67
C GLN A 908 18.16 11.21 -63.59
N SER A 909 19.44 10.83 -63.54
CA SER A 909 20.46 11.38 -64.41
C SER A 909 20.16 11.11 -65.89
N ALA A 910 20.61 12.02 -66.76
CA ALA A 910 20.41 11.90 -68.20
C ALA A 910 21.03 10.60 -68.77
N GLU A 911 22.16 10.15 -68.21
CA GLU A 911 22.83 8.90 -68.59
C GLU A 911 21.97 7.68 -68.26
N THR A 912 21.48 7.57 -67.01
CA THR A 912 20.64 6.46 -66.57
C THR A 912 19.27 6.45 -67.26
N CYS A 913 18.75 7.63 -67.61
CA CYS A 913 17.49 7.78 -68.32
C CYS A 913 17.58 7.55 -69.84
N PHE A 914 18.79 7.43 -70.39
CA PHE A 914 18.97 7.24 -71.82
C PHE A 914 18.66 5.80 -72.23
N TYR A 915 17.91 5.66 -73.33
CA TYR A 915 17.69 4.40 -74.02
C TYR A 915 17.45 4.68 -75.50
N TYR A 916 17.66 3.67 -76.33
CA TYR A 916 17.29 3.70 -77.75
C TYR A 916 15.85 3.19 -77.91
N PRO A 917 14.87 4.04 -78.27
CA PRO A 917 13.49 3.60 -78.44
C PRO A 917 13.33 2.62 -79.61
N ASN A 918 12.35 1.73 -79.55
CA ASN A 918 11.96 1.00 -80.75
C ASN A 918 11.12 1.95 -81.64
N ILE A 919 11.67 2.35 -82.79
CA ILE A 919 11.07 3.37 -83.66
C ILE A 919 10.61 2.71 -84.96
N ALA A 920 9.35 2.95 -85.35
CA ALA A 920 8.81 2.43 -86.61
C ALA A 920 9.54 3.04 -87.83
N ILE A 921 9.49 2.35 -88.97
CA ILE A 921 10.31 2.67 -90.15
C ILE A 921 10.01 4.05 -90.77
N ASN A 922 8.86 4.65 -90.46
CA ASN A 922 8.41 5.94 -90.99
C ASN A 922 8.22 7.02 -89.93
N ASP A 923 8.64 6.77 -88.68
CA ASP A 923 8.51 7.73 -87.60
C ASP A 923 9.77 8.58 -87.45
N ASP A 924 9.63 9.75 -86.84
CA ASP A 924 10.74 10.61 -86.47
C ASP A 924 11.63 9.97 -85.39
N ILE A 925 12.94 10.21 -85.48
CA ILE A 925 13.87 9.72 -84.46
C ILE A 925 13.85 10.65 -83.24
N ILE A 926 13.05 10.30 -82.24
CA ILE A 926 12.92 11.04 -80.97
C ILE A 926 13.68 10.29 -79.87
N LEU A 927 14.75 10.89 -79.34
CA LEU A 927 15.58 10.32 -78.27
C LEU A 927 15.30 10.98 -76.90
N PRO A 928 15.43 10.24 -75.78
CA PRO A 928 15.36 10.80 -74.44
C PRO A 928 16.51 11.76 -74.15
N GLY A 929 16.22 12.92 -73.54
CA GLY A 929 17.16 13.98 -73.16
C GLY A 929 17.16 15.18 -74.12
N GLN A 930 17.79 16.29 -73.71
CA GLN A 930 17.92 17.52 -74.51
C GLN A 930 19.07 17.45 -75.52
N CYS A 931 18.99 18.25 -76.60
CA CYS A 931 20.06 18.46 -77.56
C CYS A 931 21.35 18.90 -76.86
N ASP A 932 22.43 18.14 -77.08
CA ASP A 932 23.77 18.48 -76.63
C ASP A 932 24.22 19.79 -77.29
N GLN A 933 24.33 20.85 -76.49
CA GLN A 933 24.75 22.17 -76.96
C GLN A 933 26.26 22.26 -77.22
N THR A 934 27.02 21.22 -76.87
CA THR A 934 28.47 21.14 -77.10
C THR A 934 28.82 20.57 -78.47
N ILE A 935 27.84 20.07 -79.23
CA ILE A 935 28.06 19.60 -80.60
C ILE A 935 28.44 20.76 -81.51
N SER A 936 29.64 20.68 -82.09
CA SER A 936 30.10 21.56 -83.15
C SER A 936 30.41 20.75 -84.41
N GLY A 937 30.32 21.40 -85.57
CA GLY A 937 30.77 20.80 -86.83
C GLY A 937 32.29 20.68 -86.88
N ILE A 938 32.82 20.05 -87.92
CA ILE A 938 34.27 19.95 -88.10
C ILE A 938 34.92 21.33 -88.11
N PRO A 939 36.09 21.51 -87.48
CA PRO A 939 36.78 22.80 -87.47
C PRO A 939 37.38 23.12 -88.85
N ASN A 940 37.54 24.41 -89.14
CA ASN A 940 38.06 24.91 -90.43
C ASN A 940 37.28 24.39 -91.65
N PHE A 941 35.95 24.36 -91.54
CA PHE A 941 35.09 23.91 -92.62
C PHE A 941 35.15 24.87 -93.82
N ASP A 942 35.50 24.34 -95.00
CA ASP A 942 35.48 25.10 -96.25
C ASP A 942 34.24 24.77 -97.09
N VAL A 943 33.30 25.71 -97.15
CA VAL A 943 32.07 25.57 -97.95
C VAL A 943 32.37 25.46 -99.46
N ASN A 944 33.46 26.04 -99.95
CA ASN A 944 33.83 26.00 -101.35
C ASN A 944 34.35 24.62 -101.75
N GLU A 945 35.00 23.90 -100.83
CA GLU A 945 35.36 22.49 -101.04
C GLU A 945 34.13 21.57 -100.91
N PHE A 946 33.16 21.97 -100.08
CA PHE A 946 31.91 21.22 -99.87
C PHE A 946 30.86 21.40 -100.98
N GLN A 947 31.04 22.35 -101.90
CA GLN A 947 30.10 22.64 -102.97
C GLN A 947 29.87 21.45 -103.93
N GLY A 948 28.80 21.50 -104.72
CA GLY A 948 28.47 20.50 -105.74
C GLY A 948 27.43 19.47 -105.28
N ASN A 949 27.37 18.36 -106.00
CA ASN A 949 26.36 17.31 -105.77
C ASN A 949 26.75 16.42 -104.58
N TRP A 950 25.75 16.07 -103.77
CA TRP A 950 25.81 15.09 -102.69
C TRP A 950 24.58 14.19 -102.75
N TYR A 951 24.79 12.88 -102.81
CA TYR A 951 23.74 11.86 -102.75
C TYR A 951 23.49 11.48 -101.30
N GLN A 952 22.22 11.45 -100.87
CA GLN A 952 21.87 10.91 -99.55
C GLN A 952 21.88 9.39 -99.65
N ILE A 953 22.82 8.71 -98.99
CA ILE A 953 22.94 7.25 -99.00
C ILE A 953 22.11 6.62 -97.89
N LYS A 954 22.18 7.21 -96.69
CA LYS A 954 21.33 6.84 -95.56
C LYS A 954 20.85 8.07 -94.81
N ARG A 955 19.68 8.01 -94.18
CA ARG A 955 19.16 9.11 -93.36
C ARG A 955 18.24 8.64 -92.24
N TYR A 956 17.99 9.51 -91.27
CA TYR A 956 17.01 9.28 -90.20
C TYR A 956 15.57 9.58 -90.62
N ASP A 957 15.38 10.57 -91.50
CA ASP A 957 14.04 10.92 -91.97
C ASP A 957 13.39 9.73 -92.72
N PRO A 958 12.04 9.63 -92.75
CA PRO A 958 11.35 8.59 -93.50
C PRO A 958 11.82 8.52 -94.95
N VAL A 959 12.13 7.31 -95.44
CA VAL A 959 12.54 7.08 -96.82
C VAL A 959 11.31 6.63 -97.60
N THR A 960 10.53 7.59 -98.09
CA THR A 960 9.36 7.35 -98.94
C THR A 960 9.63 7.58 -100.42
N THR A 961 10.86 7.99 -100.75
CA THR A 961 11.30 8.45 -102.07
C THR A 961 12.66 7.85 -102.41
N THR A 962 13.02 7.83 -103.68
CA THR A 962 14.29 7.27 -104.18
C THR A 962 15.14 8.36 -104.80
N CYS A 963 16.42 8.06 -105.10
CA CYS A 963 17.31 8.97 -105.82
C CYS A 963 17.46 10.35 -105.17
N VAL A 964 17.56 10.40 -103.84
CA VAL A 964 17.57 11.66 -103.09
C VAL A 964 18.97 12.25 -103.03
N GLY A 965 19.10 13.55 -103.33
CA GLY A 965 20.35 14.27 -103.17
C GLY A 965 20.16 15.78 -103.10
N GLY A 966 21.28 16.48 -102.95
CA GLY A 966 21.32 17.93 -102.92
C GLY A 966 22.52 18.47 -103.69
N ARG A 967 22.35 19.64 -104.30
CA ARG A 967 23.43 20.42 -104.90
C ARG A 967 23.59 21.74 -104.16
N LEU A 968 24.78 22.00 -103.66
CA LEU A 968 25.12 23.23 -102.94
C LEU A 968 25.99 24.12 -103.83
N THR A 969 25.63 25.39 -103.96
CA THR A 969 26.38 26.39 -104.73
C THR A 969 26.64 27.61 -103.85
N PRO A 970 27.85 27.79 -103.32
CA PRO A 970 28.20 28.95 -102.50
C PRO A 970 28.12 30.26 -103.31
N GLU A 971 27.55 31.29 -102.70
CA GLU A 971 27.53 32.69 -103.16
C GLU A 971 28.25 33.59 -102.12
N SER A 972 28.29 34.91 -102.34
CA SER A 972 29.09 35.82 -101.49
C SER A 972 28.67 35.81 -100.01
N ASP A 973 27.36 35.70 -99.73
CA ASP A 973 26.79 35.73 -98.36
C ASP A 973 25.75 34.62 -98.09
N SER A 974 25.57 33.69 -99.03
CA SER A 974 24.59 32.60 -98.91
C SER A 974 25.03 31.35 -99.69
N ILE A 975 24.33 30.24 -99.51
CA ILE A 975 24.52 29.00 -100.27
C ILE A 975 23.19 28.74 -100.98
N ASN A 976 23.19 28.66 -102.31
CA ASN A 976 22.02 28.20 -103.04
C ASN A 976 21.96 26.66 -102.95
N ILE A 977 20.81 26.13 -102.56
CA ILE A 977 20.60 24.70 -102.30
C ILE A 977 19.48 24.20 -103.20
N ILE A 978 19.81 23.22 -104.04
CA ILE A 978 18.84 22.48 -104.84
C ILE A 978 18.74 21.09 -104.26
N SER A 979 17.64 20.78 -103.58
CA SER A 979 17.30 19.42 -103.17
C SER A 979 16.51 18.74 -104.27
N TYR A 980 16.79 17.47 -104.53
CA TYR A 980 16.07 16.68 -105.52
C TYR A 980 15.76 15.28 -105.00
N GLU A 981 14.63 14.74 -105.42
CA GLU A 981 14.20 13.37 -105.10
C GLU A 981 13.26 12.84 -106.18
N VAL A 982 13.14 11.51 -106.28
CA VAL A 982 12.18 10.85 -107.17
C VAL A 982 10.99 10.35 -106.36
N VAL A 983 9.82 10.92 -106.62
CA VAL A 983 8.54 10.57 -105.99
C VAL A 983 7.62 10.01 -107.06
N ASN A 984 7.13 8.77 -106.88
CA ASN A 984 6.28 8.10 -107.88
C ASN A 984 6.86 8.12 -109.31
N GLU A 985 8.17 7.85 -109.43
CA GLU A 985 8.92 7.87 -110.70
C GLU A 985 9.10 9.27 -111.35
N GLU A 986 8.67 10.36 -110.70
CA GLU A 986 8.85 11.73 -111.18
C GLU A 986 9.91 12.49 -110.36
N LEU A 987 10.78 13.24 -111.05
CA LEU A 987 11.81 14.07 -110.42
C LEU A 987 11.16 15.31 -109.79
N SER A 988 11.19 15.39 -108.48
CA SER A 988 10.85 16.57 -107.68
C SER A 988 12.12 17.37 -107.38
N ILE A 989 12.04 18.69 -107.56
CA ILE A 989 13.13 19.62 -107.26
C ILE A 989 12.60 20.69 -106.31
N THR A 990 13.33 20.96 -105.25
CA THR A 990 13.05 22.00 -104.27
C THR A 990 14.27 22.91 -104.15
N GLU A 991 14.07 24.20 -104.37
CA GLU A 991 15.10 25.22 -104.17
C GLU A 991 14.98 25.84 -102.77
N GLY A 992 16.13 26.15 -102.18
CA GLY A 992 16.21 26.90 -100.94
C GLY A 992 17.56 27.55 -100.77
N THR A 993 17.76 28.17 -99.62
CA THR A 993 18.99 28.91 -99.31
C THR A 993 19.64 28.36 -98.06
N GLY A 994 20.94 28.60 -97.92
CA GLY A 994 21.71 28.26 -96.74
C GLY A 994 22.57 29.44 -96.31
N ARG A 995 22.88 29.51 -95.02
CA ARG A 995 23.81 30.49 -94.47
C ARG A 995 24.78 29.80 -93.53
N ILE A 996 26.07 30.12 -93.66
CA ILE A 996 27.07 29.67 -92.70
C ILE A 996 26.85 30.46 -91.42
N ASN A 997 26.45 29.76 -90.36
CA ASN A 997 26.10 30.36 -89.07
C ASN A 997 27.30 30.45 -88.11
N SER A 998 28.39 29.80 -88.46
CA SER A 998 29.61 29.75 -87.65
C SER A 998 30.38 31.07 -87.72
N THR A 999 30.64 31.68 -86.55
CA THR A 999 31.64 32.74 -86.37
C THR A 999 33.03 32.18 -86.04
N ASP A 1000 33.14 30.85 -85.92
CA ASP A 1000 34.32 30.09 -85.47
C ASP A 1000 34.91 29.15 -86.54
N ASN A 1001 34.49 29.28 -87.80
CA ASN A 1001 34.82 28.40 -88.93
C ASN A 1001 34.51 26.91 -88.73
N SER A 1002 33.56 26.56 -87.86
CA SER A 1002 33.01 25.20 -87.74
C SER A 1002 32.01 24.91 -88.87
N GLY A 1003 31.85 23.63 -89.21
CA GLY A 1003 30.89 23.17 -90.21
C GLY A 1003 29.43 23.26 -89.73
N GLN A 1004 28.93 24.47 -89.48
CA GLN A 1004 27.55 24.75 -89.06
C GLN A 1004 26.84 25.62 -90.10
N ILE A 1005 25.77 25.08 -90.68
CA ILE A 1005 25.00 25.72 -91.74
C ILE A 1005 23.54 25.78 -91.32
N THR A 1006 22.90 26.94 -91.48
CA THR A 1006 21.44 27.06 -91.39
C THR A 1006 20.85 26.93 -92.77
N LEU A 1007 20.01 25.93 -92.96
CA LEU A 1007 19.29 25.64 -94.20
C LEU A 1007 17.88 26.23 -94.09
N THR A 1008 17.47 27.02 -95.06
CA THR A 1008 16.12 27.56 -95.21
C THR A 1008 15.48 26.90 -96.42
N LEU A 1009 14.64 25.89 -96.17
CA LEU A 1009 13.91 25.15 -97.21
C LEU A 1009 12.40 25.43 -97.12
N PRO A 1010 11.67 25.49 -98.25
CA PRO A 1010 10.22 25.69 -98.24
C PRO A 1010 9.50 24.48 -97.61
N VAL A 1011 8.46 24.75 -96.82
CA VAL A 1011 7.62 23.72 -96.23
C VAL A 1011 6.64 23.22 -97.28
N ALA A 1012 6.62 21.90 -97.53
CA ALA A 1012 5.75 21.31 -98.55
C ALA A 1012 4.27 21.70 -98.34
N GLY A 1013 3.67 22.36 -99.33
CA GLY A 1013 2.27 22.81 -99.29
C GLY A 1013 2.01 24.13 -98.55
N SER A 1014 3.07 24.87 -98.18
CA SER A 1014 3.00 26.19 -97.53
C SER A 1014 3.83 27.23 -98.31
N GLU A 1015 3.49 28.51 -98.18
CA GLU A 1015 4.36 29.62 -98.60
C GLU A 1015 5.47 29.93 -97.57
N GLU A 1016 5.46 29.24 -96.42
CA GLU A 1016 6.47 29.39 -95.36
C GLU A 1016 7.72 28.52 -95.61
N SER A 1017 8.88 29.03 -95.20
CA SER A 1017 10.15 28.29 -95.17
C SER A 1017 10.56 27.98 -93.72
N ALA A 1018 11.19 26.83 -93.49
CA ALA A 1018 11.68 26.43 -92.18
C ALA A 1018 13.21 26.49 -92.13
N ASP A 1019 13.74 27.13 -91.08
CA ASP A 1019 15.18 27.14 -90.79
C ASP A 1019 15.58 25.88 -90.02
N THR A 1020 16.55 25.15 -90.54
CA THR A 1020 17.14 23.96 -89.91
C THR A 1020 18.64 24.15 -89.77
N ILE A 1021 19.14 24.13 -88.53
CA ILE A 1021 20.58 24.17 -88.27
C ILE A 1021 21.14 22.76 -88.47
N VAL A 1022 22.13 22.61 -89.34
CA VAL A 1022 22.86 21.37 -89.58
C VAL A 1022 24.34 21.51 -89.23
N TYR A 1023 24.90 20.44 -88.69
CA TYR A 1023 26.30 20.29 -88.31
C TYR A 1023 26.93 19.23 -89.20
N ILE A 1024 28.00 19.58 -89.89
CA ILE A 1024 28.84 18.65 -90.64
C ILE A 1024 29.80 17.99 -89.65
N LEU A 1025 29.50 16.76 -89.25
CA LEU A 1025 30.26 16.05 -88.20
C LEU A 1025 31.52 15.35 -88.73
N ALA A 1026 31.53 14.99 -90.01
CA ALA A 1026 32.72 14.48 -90.70
C ALA A 1026 32.57 14.67 -92.21
N THR A 1027 33.66 14.99 -92.90
CA THR A 1027 33.73 14.99 -94.37
C THR A 1027 35.20 15.01 -94.79
N ASP A 1028 35.50 14.40 -95.93
CA ASP A 1028 36.75 14.59 -96.67
C ASP A 1028 36.59 15.50 -97.90
N TYR A 1029 35.45 16.19 -97.99
CA TYR A 1029 34.97 17.05 -99.08
C TYR A 1029 34.76 16.35 -100.43
N THR A 1030 35.44 15.23 -100.68
CA THR A 1030 35.62 14.61 -101.99
C THR A 1030 34.94 13.26 -102.15
N SER A 1031 34.53 12.60 -101.06
CA SER A 1031 33.87 11.29 -101.16
C SER A 1031 32.69 11.09 -100.19
N TYR A 1032 32.75 11.62 -98.97
CA TYR A 1032 31.70 11.43 -97.97
C TYR A 1032 31.44 12.65 -97.10
N ALA A 1033 30.25 12.71 -96.52
CA ALA A 1033 29.94 13.61 -95.41
C ALA A 1033 28.90 13.00 -94.46
N LEU A 1034 28.97 13.35 -93.18
CA LEU A 1034 27.95 13.06 -92.17
C LEU A 1034 27.37 14.37 -91.68
N VAL A 1035 26.07 14.55 -91.86
CA VAL A 1035 25.33 15.76 -91.50
C VAL A 1035 24.34 15.42 -90.38
N TYR A 1036 24.22 16.31 -89.39
CA TYR A 1036 23.41 16.11 -88.19
C TYR A 1036 22.58 17.35 -87.87
N SER A 1037 21.39 17.18 -87.33
CA SER A 1037 20.55 18.25 -86.79
C SER A 1037 19.79 17.76 -85.55
N CYS A 1038 19.48 18.68 -84.64
CA CYS A 1038 18.77 18.39 -83.41
C CYS A 1038 17.83 19.51 -83.01
N THR A 1039 16.61 19.14 -82.61
CA THR A 1039 15.61 20.06 -82.08
C THR A 1039 14.98 19.48 -80.82
N ASN A 1040 14.90 20.25 -79.74
CA ASN A 1040 14.20 19.81 -78.52
C ASN A 1040 12.68 19.80 -78.76
N VAL A 1041 12.04 18.66 -78.50
CA VAL A 1041 10.57 18.48 -78.65
C VAL A 1041 9.84 18.93 -77.40
N ASN A 1042 10.40 18.59 -76.23
CA ASN A 1042 9.94 19.02 -74.90
C ASN A 1042 11.13 18.96 -73.93
N ALA A 1043 10.90 19.16 -72.62
CA ALA A 1043 11.97 19.18 -71.61
C ALA A 1043 12.74 17.85 -71.43
N PHE A 1044 12.22 16.74 -71.97
CA PHE A 1044 12.78 15.39 -71.77
C PHE A 1044 13.09 14.65 -73.08
N GLN A 1045 12.84 15.25 -74.24
CA GLN A 1045 13.00 14.57 -75.54
C GLN A 1045 13.56 15.52 -76.60
N ARG A 1046 14.38 14.97 -77.49
CA ARG A 1046 14.94 15.65 -78.67
C ARG A 1046 14.67 14.86 -79.93
N GLN A 1047 14.35 15.56 -81.01
CA GLN A 1047 14.30 15.00 -82.35
C GLN A 1047 15.69 15.09 -82.98
N ILE A 1048 16.17 13.98 -83.53
CA ILE A 1048 17.43 13.90 -84.26
C ILE A 1048 17.16 13.69 -85.74
N ARG A 1049 17.88 14.42 -86.58
CA ARG A 1049 18.02 14.11 -88.00
C ARG A 1049 19.49 13.91 -88.32
N ALA A 1050 19.78 12.94 -89.18
CA ALA A 1050 21.13 12.67 -89.64
C ALA A 1050 21.10 12.17 -91.08
N TRP A 1051 22.10 12.55 -91.88
CA TRP A 1051 22.25 12.14 -93.27
C TRP A 1051 23.70 11.71 -93.53
N GLN A 1052 23.87 10.52 -94.09
CA GLN A 1052 25.12 10.04 -94.66
C GLN A 1052 25.14 10.39 -96.14
N LEU A 1053 26.02 11.29 -96.54
CA LEU A 1053 26.13 11.81 -97.89
C LEU A 1053 27.35 11.22 -98.61
N SER A 1054 27.24 11.00 -99.91
CA SER A 1054 28.38 10.63 -100.76
C SER A 1054 28.42 11.46 -102.04
N ARG A 1055 29.62 11.63 -102.61
CA ARG A 1055 29.79 12.22 -103.95
C ARG A 1055 29.34 11.27 -105.07
N GLU A 1056 29.24 9.99 -104.78
CA GLU A 1056 28.77 8.94 -105.69
C GLU A 1056 27.43 8.36 -105.19
N ARG A 1057 26.74 7.57 -106.04
CA ARG A 1057 25.46 6.93 -105.69
C ARG A 1057 25.59 5.80 -104.65
N THR A 1058 26.81 5.51 -104.21
CA THR A 1058 27.15 4.52 -103.17
C THR A 1058 28.21 5.09 -102.25
N MET A 1059 28.19 4.73 -100.96
CA MET A 1059 29.22 5.15 -100.01
C MET A 1059 30.58 4.50 -100.32
N SER A 1060 31.67 5.24 -100.16
CA SER A 1060 33.04 4.70 -100.30
C SER A 1060 33.45 3.92 -99.04
N PRO A 1061 34.34 2.90 -99.13
CA PRO A 1061 34.80 2.16 -97.94
C PRO A 1061 35.47 3.06 -96.88
N ALA A 1062 36.17 4.11 -97.32
CA ALA A 1062 36.77 5.11 -96.43
C ALA A 1062 35.70 5.95 -95.72
N GLY A 1063 34.64 6.34 -96.45
CA GLY A 1063 33.48 7.03 -95.90
C GLY A 1063 32.71 6.17 -94.89
N GLU A 1064 32.45 4.90 -95.20
CA GLU A 1064 31.82 3.97 -94.25
C GLU A 1064 32.61 3.87 -92.94
N THR A 1065 33.93 3.71 -93.03
CA THR A 1065 34.81 3.62 -91.86
C THR A 1065 34.81 4.91 -91.04
N ALA A 1066 34.93 6.07 -91.69
CA ALA A 1066 34.98 7.36 -91.01
C ALA A 1066 33.65 7.70 -90.33
N ILE A 1067 32.53 7.47 -91.03
CA ILE A 1067 31.17 7.71 -90.49
C ILE A 1067 30.90 6.76 -89.32
N ALA A 1068 31.21 5.46 -89.45
CA ALA A 1068 31.03 4.50 -88.37
C ALA A 1068 31.81 4.90 -87.10
N GLY A 1069 33.02 5.45 -87.25
CA GLY A 1069 33.82 5.97 -86.14
C GLY A 1069 33.14 7.11 -85.38
N VAL A 1070 32.46 8.04 -86.09
CA VAL A 1070 31.70 9.12 -85.46
C VAL A 1070 30.43 8.61 -84.80
N ILE A 1071 29.72 7.67 -85.45
CA ILE A 1071 28.50 7.05 -84.90
C ILE A 1071 28.79 6.35 -83.56
N GLN A 1072 29.92 5.64 -83.45
CA GLN A 1072 30.30 4.94 -82.21
C GLN A 1072 30.62 5.89 -81.04
N GLN A 1073 30.97 7.15 -81.30
CA GLN A 1073 31.35 8.12 -80.28
C GLN A 1073 30.19 9.03 -79.84
N ARG A 1074 29.04 8.92 -80.48
CA ARG A 1074 27.90 9.84 -80.30
C ARG A 1074 26.62 9.07 -80.03
N GLN A 1075 26.07 9.23 -78.82
CA GLN A 1075 24.81 8.57 -78.44
C GLN A 1075 23.62 9.00 -79.33
N GLU A 1076 23.67 10.19 -79.93
CA GLU A 1076 22.65 10.72 -80.84
C GLU A 1076 22.60 9.94 -82.17
N LEU A 1077 23.70 9.23 -82.48
CA LEU A 1077 23.87 8.47 -83.70
C LEU A 1077 23.79 6.98 -83.38
N HIS A 1078 22.84 6.29 -83.99
CA HIS A 1078 22.57 4.88 -83.79
C HIS A 1078 22.37 4.23 -85.16
N GLU A 1079 23.31 3.36 -85.55
CA GLU A 1079 23.33 2.75 -86.88
C GLU A 1079 21.97 2.13 -87.31
N PRO A 1080 21.24 1.40 -86.44
CA PRO A 1080 19.92 0.85 -86.77
C PRO A 1080 18.85 1.87 -87.19
N TYR A 1081 19.01 3.16 -86.86
CA TYR A 1081 18.07 4.21 -87.28
C TYR A 1081 18.41 4.80 -88.66
N PHE A 1082 19.60 4.54 -89.19
CA PHE A 1082 19.95 4.98 -90.55
C PHE A 1082 19.22 4.11 -91.58
N ARG A 1083 18.23 4.72 -92.24
CA ARG A 1083 17.44 4.11 -93.31
C ARG A 1083 18.15 4.32 -94.64
N THR A 1084 18.26 3.27 -95.44
CA THR A 1084 18.94 3.34 -96.75
C THR A 1084 18.05 4.01 -97.79
N VAL A 1085 18.63 4.92 -98.56
CA VAL A 1085 17.99 5.53 -99.72
C VAL A 1085 18.40 4.74 -100.97
N GLU A 1086 17.42 4.27 -101.73
CA GLU A 1086 17.70 3.54 -102.97
C GLU A 1086 18.13 4.51 -104.08
N HIS A 1087 19.25 4.20 -104.73
CA HIS A 1087 19.73 4.84 -105.95
C HIS A 1087 19.83 3.79 -107.05
N ASN A 1088 19.09 3.97 -108.14
CA ASN A 1088 19.07 3.05 -109.29
C ASN A 1088 19.52 3.76 -110.59
N ASP A 1089 19.66 3.00 -111.68
CA ASP A 1089 20.13 3.54 -112.96
C ASP A 1089 19.13 4.53 -113.61
N ASN A 1090 17.86 4.52 -113.17
CA ASN A 1090 16.81 5.42 -113.64
C ASN A 1090 16.77 6.77 -112.92
N CYS A 1091 17.69 7.03 -111.97
CA CYS A 1091 17.78 8.33 -111.32
C CYS A 1091 18.17 9.42 -112.35
N LEU A 1092 17.19 10.23 -112.75
CA LEU A 1092 17.41 11.42 -113.56
C LEU A 1092 18.10 12.48 -112.71
N GLU A 1093 19.38 12.75 -112.98
CA GLU A 1093 20.10 13.83 -112.31
C GLU A 1093 19.61 15.19 -112.82
N PRO A 1094 19.54 16.22 -111.95
CA PRO A 1094 19.43 17.59 -112.41
C PRO A 1094 20.73 17.96 -113.15
N SER A 1095 20.73 17.78 -114.48
CA SER A 1095 21.83 18.25 -115.32
C SER A 1095 21.97 19.76 -115.16
N SER A 1096 23.19 20.29 -115.24
CA SER A 1096 23.45 21.74 -115.27
C SER A 1096 22.71 22.46 -116.41
N ALA A 1097 22.15 21.73 -117.38
CA ALA A 1097 21.31 22.23 -118.45
C ALA A 1097 19.82 22.43 -118.06
N PHE A 1098 19.37 21.93 -116.90
CA PHE A 1098 18.01 22.16 -116.40
C PHE A 1098 17.85 23.46 -115.58
N LEU A 1099 18.94 24.18 -115.33
CA LEU A 1099 18.95 25.52 -114.71
C LEU A 1099 18.78 26.68 -115.71
N PHE A 1100 17.99 26.47 -116.77
CA PHE A 1100 17.51 27.54 -117.66
C PHE A 1100 15.99 27.41 -117.90
N LYS A 1101 15.21 27.33 -116.83
CA LYS A 1101 13.78 27.66 -116.89
C LYS A 1101 13.42 28.66 -115.79
N SER A 1102 14.03 29.84 -115.87
CA SER A 1102 13.49 31.11 -115.35
C SER A 1102 14.27 32.30 -115.93
N SER A 1103 14.26 32.47 -117.25
CA SER A 1103 14.73 33.74 -117.86
C SER A 1103 14.06 34.11 -119.20
N ILE A 1104 13.06 33.35 -119.66
CA ILE A 1104 12.32 33.68 -120.89
C ILE A 1104 11.18 34.70 -120.63
N ALA A 1105 10.85 35.00 -119.38
CA ALA A 1105 9.89 36.05 -119.04
C ALA A 1105 10.52 37.46 -118.93
N VAL A 1106 11.84 37.60 -118.70
CA VAL A 1106 12.49 38.92 -118.52
C VAL A 1106 13.06 39.49 -119.83
N LEU A 1107 13.46 38.64 -120.78
CA LEU A 1107 13.87 39.09 -122.13
C LEU A 1107 12.70 39.36 -123.08
N LEU A 1108 11.50 38.82 -122.83
CA LEU A 1108 10.29 39.18 -123.59
C LEU A 1108 9.66 40.51 -123.10
N ILE A 1109 9.89 40.88 -121.83
CA ILE A 1109 9.39 42.15 -121.26
C ILE A 1109 10.29 43.35 -121.66
N CYS A 1110 11.61 43.16 -121.80
CA CYS A 1110 12.49 44.22 -122.35
C CYS A 1110 12.37 44.42 -123.87
N ALA A 1111 11.95 43.41 -124.65
CA ALA A 1111 11.70 43.55 -126.08
C ALA A 1111 10.31 44.16 -126.42
N ILE A 1112 9.34 44.07 -125.49
CA ILE A 1112 8.02 44.71 -125.64
C ILE A 1112 8.02 46.15 -125.06
N LEU A 1113 8.87 46.47 -124.07
CA LEU A 1113 9.04 47.83 -123.55
C LEU A 1113 9.91 48.77 -124.42
N GLN A 1114 10.61 48.27 -125.44
CA GLN A 1114 11.29 49.11 -126.45
C GLN A 1114 10.48 49.32 -127.75
N LEU A 1115 9.23 48.86 -127.81
CA LEU A 1115 8.29 49.09 -128.92
C LEU A 1115 7.04 49.90 -128.52
N LEU A 1116 6.95 50.37 -127.27
CA LEU A 1116 5.82 51.20 -126.78
C LEU A 1116 6.21 52.37 -125.85
N LEU A 1117 7.48 52.80 -125.80
CA LEU A 1117 7.92 54.13 -125.33
C LEU A 1117 9.23 54.58 -125.98
#